data_AF-A0AAV9MMH1-F1
#
_entry.id   AF-A0AAV9MMH1-F1
#
_cell.length_a   1.000
_cell.length_b   1.000
_cell.length_c   1.000
_cell.angle_alpha   90.00
_cell.angle_beta   90.00
_cell.angle_gamma   90.00
#
_symmetry.space_group_name_H-M   'P 1'
#
loop_
_entity.id
_entity.type
_entity.pdbx_description
1 polymer ?
#
loop_
_entity_poly.entity_id
_entity_poly.type
_entity_poly.pdbx_seq_one_letter_code
_entity_poly.pdbx_strand_id
1 'polypeptide(L)'
;MDESDVGISCYISNLPGFRGILKQRYSDFIVNEVDLDENVVHLTSLEAPKECSENKAVNISDQLNRSYATEIESFRSLAGHSDADKLKAFIDELNSGADVSDESIVLSPSSDKSHRTAIHNFFKERLKFLVTDTIDGVEDQSKCVRVRLNNDRNNGRGRSSRKRKDRDDKRYDSRGSDSWPGHLGKFLRFHLFKENKDTQEALNVIAKMLGVQLRSFGFAGTKDKRAVSTQRVTVFKQQASKLAALNKRLIGIKVGDFCHVKEGLLLGQLYGNRFTITLRGVSAESEDIIKASAVALGKHGFINYFGLQKNAISTVREYYKESGDIDGTLRQLPRYLVAEKAILQCLKRSPGNYLQALKAIPRTLRMMYVHSYQSYLWNHAASMRVQKHGFDQVVLGDLVYSKEEYKVKESFVAECEDVNDNNMDDYSNLDEISETDLPEERNIPVKVINEEDLKSGTYTIDDVLLPLPGSKVIYPSNDIGEVYRDLAQKDGISLTETAHKIKEFSITNMTGAYRRVFQKPKDFEWELLSYTDGTIPLAETDFDVIAKSVKSKVREEDPTNGSKELPADSSAISVGGDMLSGKVREEKINNEAGMQSEISQSGGNAEESQMALKLSFTLPASCYATMAVRELLKTSTSVAFHKSLND
;
A
#
# COMPACT_ATOMS: atom_id res chain seq x y z
N MET A 1 24.88 14.77 -11.47
CA MET A 1 24.12 13.72 -12.17
C MET A 1 22.80 14.32 -12.58
N ASP A 2 22.72 14.68 -13.85
CA ASP A 2 21.56 15.26 -14.49
C ASP A 2 20.92 14.25 -15.46
N GLU A 3 19.80 14.62 -16.07
CA GLU A 3 19.05 13.72 -16.97
C GLU A 3 19.87 13.28 -18.19
N SER A 4 20.74 14.15 -18.71
CA SER A 4 21.66 13.84 -19.80
C SER A 4 22.67 12.74 -19.46
N ASP A 5 23.12 12.68 -18.21
CA ASP A 5 24.13 11.71 -17.75
C ASP A 5 23.59 10.27 -17.76
N VAL A 6 22.26 10.12 -17.75
CA VAL A 6 21.57 8.83 -17.75
C VAL A 6 20.78 8.58 -19.04
N GLY A 7 21.13 9.32 -20.10
CA GLY A 7 20.58 9.12 -21.44
C GLY A 7 19.18 9.65 -21.65
N ILE A 8 18.69 10.57 -20.81
CA ILE A 8 17.38 11.22 -20.97
C ILE A 8 17.58 12.58 -21.64
N SER A 9 17.52 12.62 -22.97
CA SER A 9 17.86 13.82 -23.75
C SER A 9 16.78 14.30 -24.72
N CYS A 10 15.91 13.41 -25.19
CA CYS A 10 14.98 13.72 -26.28
C CYS A 10 13.59 14.06 -25.78
N TYR A 11 12.79 14.62 -26.69
CA TYR A 11 11.39 14.97 -26.52
C TYR A 11 10.61 14.61 -27.79
N ILE A 12 9.29 14.45 -27.70
CA ILE A 12 8.43 14.19 -28.87
C ILE A 12 7.98 15.51 -29.49
N SER A 13 7.40 16.39 -28.69
CA SER A 13 6.85 17.65 -29.17
C SER A 13 7.97 18.67 -29.41
N ASN A 14 7.91 19.38 -30.53
CA ASN A 14 8.77 20.51 -30.85
C ASN A 14 8.26 21.84 -30.28
N LEU A 15 7.14 21.82 -29.54
CA LEU A 15 6.61 23.01 -28.88
C LEU A 15 7.56 23.49 -27.78
N PRO A 16 7.67 24.81 -27.56
CA PRO A 16 8.48 25.35 -26.47
C PRO A 16 7.91 24.91 -25.12
N GLY A 17 8.81 24.60 -24.19
CA GLY A 17 8.44 24.32 -22.81
C GLY A 17 8.00 25.58 -22.06
N PHE A 18 7.38 25.37 -20.91
CA PHE A 18 6.94 26.46 -20.04
C PHE A 18 7.26 26.13 -18.57
N ARG A 19 7.22 27.15 -17.71
CA ARG A 19 7.51 26.98 -16.28
C ARG A 19 6.30 26.38 -15.58
N GLY A 20 6.53 25.41 -14.70
CA GLY A 20 5.51 24.85 -13.82
C GLY A 20 6.14 24.13 -12.63
N ILE A 21 5.53 24.25 -11.47
CA ILE A 21 6.02 23.68 -10.21
C ILE A 21 5.28 22.36 -9.96
N LEU A 22 6.04 21.26 -9.92
CA LEU A 22 5.55 19.93 -9.60
C LEU A 22 5.69 19.63 -8.10
N LYS A 23 4.68 18.99 -7.51
CA LYS A 23 4.68 18.53 -6.11
C LYS A 23 4.98 19.66 -5.11
N GLN A 24 4.52 20.90 -5.36
CA GLN A 24 4.60 21.98 -4.37
C GLN A 24 3.96 21.50 -3.06
N ARG A 25 2.73 20.99 -3.16
CA ARG A 25 2.07 20.22 -2.10
C ARG A 25 1.99 18.74 -2.49
N TYR A 26 1.87 17.85 -1.49
CA TYR A 26 1.65 16.42 -1.75
C TYR A 26 0.25 16.14 -2.31
N SER A 27 -0.73 17.00 -2.03
CA SER A 27 -2.11 16.93 -2.56
C SER A 27 -2.20 17.29 -4.04
N ASP A 28 -1.19 17.96 -4.59
CA ASP A 28 -1.13 18.29 -6.03
C ASP A 28 -0.70 17.08 -6.88
N PHE A 29 -0.40 15.94 -6.24
CA PHE A 29 0.01 14.71 -6.91
C PHE A 29 -0.77 13.55 -6.31
N ILE A 30 -1.87 13.20 -6.96
CA ILE A 30 -2.77 12.13 -6.55
C ILE A 30 -2.55 10.92 -7.45
N VAL A 31 -2.45 9.73 -6.85
CA VAL A 31 -2.20 8.47 -7.55
C VAL A 31 -3.21 7.42 -7.12
N ASN A 32 -4.10 7.03 -8.03
CA ASN A 32 -5.04 5.94 -7.81
C ASN A 32 -4.60 4.72 -8.61
N GLU A 33 -4.47 3.58 -7.96
CA GLU A 33 -4.17 2.32 -8.64
C GLU A 33 -5.28 1.95 -9.63
N VAL A 34 -4.91 1.33 -10.75
CA VAL A 34 -5.86 0.76 -11.71
C VAL A 34 -5.67 -0.75 -11.71
N ASP A 35 -6.75 -1.47 -11.42
CA ASP A 35 -6.71 -2.93 -11.34
C ASP A 35 -6.60 -3.60 -12.72
N LEU A 36 -6.48 -4.93 -12.74
CA LEU A 36 -6.38 -5.70 -13.99
C LEU A 36 -7.66 -5.65 -14.85
N ASP A 37 -8.78 -5.26 -14.26
CA ASP A 37 -10.08 -5.08 -14.92
C ASP A 37 -10.26 -3.62 -15.42
N GLU A 38 -9.19 -2.82 -15.41
CA GLU A 38 -9.14 -1.40 -15.78
C GLU A 38 -10.01 -0.47 -14.90
N ASN A 39 -10.41 -0.91 -13.70
CA ASN A 39 -11.12 -0.08 -12.74
C ASN A 39 -10.16 0.77 -11.89
N VAL A 40 -10.45 2.06 -11.75
CA VAL A 40 -9.72 2.96 -10.86
C VAL A 40 -10.11 2.68 -9.40
N VAL A 41 -9.11 2.45 -8.57
CA VAL A 41 -9.26 2.16 -7.15
C VAL A 41 -9.46 3.48 -6.39
N HIS A 42 -10.69 3.70 -5.92
CA HIS A 42 -11.05 4.82 -5.06
C HIS A 42 -11.43 4.35 -3.66
N LEU A 43 -11.12 5.16 -2.65
CA LEU A 43 -11.66 4.97 -1.31
C LEU A 43 -13.06 5.59 -1.24
N THR A 44 -14.11 4.78 -1.11
CA THR A 44 -15.51 5.25 -1.11
C THR A 44 -16.20 5.09 0.23
N SER A 45 -15.85 4.05 0.99
CA SER A 45 -16.44 3.79 2.31
C SER A 45 -15.39 3.38 3.33
N LEU A 46 -15.46 3.97 4.53
CA LEU A 46 -14.62 3.63 5.67
C LEU A 46 -15.26 2.57 6.59
N GLU A 47 -16.51 2.21 6.32
CA GLU A 47 -17.28 1.31 7.16
C GLU A 47 -16.91 -0.14 6.86
N ALA A 48 -16.83 -0.95 7.92
CA ALA A 48 -16.75 -2.40 7.74
C ALA A 48 -18.09 -2.87 7.15
N PRO A 49 -18.07 -3.80 6.17
CA PRO A 49 -19.27 -4.52 5.76
C PRO A 49 -19.97 -5.04 7.01
N LYS A 50 -21.30 -5.00 6.99
CA LYS A 50 -22.10 -5.77 7.94
C LYS A 50 -21.86 -7.24 7.60
N GLU A 51 -20.72 -7.78 8.01
CA GLU A 51 -20.53 -9.23 8.07
C GLU A 51 -21.78 -9.76 8.80
N CYS A 52 -22.49 -10.71 8.17
CA CYS A 52 -23.57 -11.43 8.84
C CYS A 52 -23.09 -11.74 10.24
N SER A 53 -23.77 -11.17 11.22
CA SER A 53 -23.56 -11.40 12.63
C SER A 53 -23.96 -12.85 12.95
N GLU A 54 -23.23 -13.80 12.40
CA GLU A 54 -23.17 -15.18 12.86
C GLU A 54 -21.86 -15.46 13.58
N ASN A 55 -21.08 -14.42 13.89
CA ASN A 55 -20.41 -14.45 15.18
C ASN A 55 -21.50 -14.25 16.23
N LYS A 56 -22.08 -15.36 16.70
CA LYS A 56 -22.59 -15.44 18.07
C LYS A 56 -21.40 -15.13 19.00
N ALA A 57 -21.03 -13.86 19.11
CA ALA A 57 -20.85 -13.30 20.44
C ALA A 57 -22.21 -13.56 21.08
N VAL A 58 -22.27 -14.65 21.83
CA VAL A 58 -23.44 -15.02 22.59
C VAL A 58 -23.71 -13.82 23.49
N ASN A 59 -24.68 -13.00 23.14
CA ASN A 59 -25.13 -11.93 24.00
C ASN A 59 -25.63 -12.63 25.25
N ILE A 60 -24.92 -12.47 26.37
CA ILE A 60 -25.29 -13.09 27.65
C ILE A 60 -26.76 -12.73 27.99
N SER A 61 -27.20 -11.53 27.58
CA SER A 61 -28.59 -11.07 27.65
C SER A 61 -29.61 -11.91 26.87
N ASP A 62 -29.25 -12.47 25.71
CA ASP A 62 -30.14 -13.29 24.89
C ASP A 62 -30.21 -14.75 25.38
N GLN A 63 -29.20 -15.19 26.13
CA GLN A 63 -29.19 -16.50 26.78
C GLN A 63 -29.93 -16.50 28.12
N LEU A 64 -29.77 -15.46 28.94
CA LEU A 64 -30.50 -15.33 30.21
C LEU A 64 -32.03 -15.36 30.01
N ASN A 65 -32.56 -14.82 28.91
CA ASN A 65 -34.01 -14.83 28.68
C ASN A 65 -34.59 -16.13 28.07
N ARG A 66 -33.83 -17.23 28.00
CA ARG A 66 -34.28 -18.51 27.42
C ARG A 66 -34.72 -19.50 28.51
N SER A 67 -35.81 -20.25 28.27
CA SER A 67 -36.22 -21.34 29.16
C SER A 67 -35.30 -22.55 29.00
N TYR A 68 -34.63 -22.96 30.09
CA TYR A 68 -33.64 -24.07 30.14
C TYR A 68 -34.22 -25.39 30.68
N ALA A 69 -35.54 -25.57 30.61
CA ALA A 69 -36.21 -26.73 31.24
C ALA A 69 -35.71 -28.09 30.71
N THR A 70 -35.45 -28.20 29.41
CA THR A 70 -34.93 -29.43 28.77
C THR A 70 -33.49 -29.74 29.16
N GLU A 71 -32.66 -28.72 29.28
CA GLU A 71 -31.26 -28.83 29.69
C GLU A 71 -31.17 -29.20 31.17
N ILE A 72 -32.02 -28.64 32.02
CA ILE A 72 -32.11 -29.00 33.44
C ILE A 72 -32.55 -30.46 33.61
N GLU A 73 -33.50 -30.95 32.83
CA GLU A 73 -33.93 -32.36 32.88
C GLU A 73 -32.84 -33.32 32.36
N SER A 74 -32.10 -32.91 31.32
CA SER A 74 -30.92 -33.66 30.86
C SER A 74 -29.80 -33.67 31.90
N PHE A 75 -29.61 -32.57 32.64
CA PHE A 75 -28.62 -32.49 33.72
C PHE A 75 -29.04 -33.31 34.94
N ARG A 76 -30.34 -33.37 35.23
CA ARG A 76 -30.93 -34.20 36.29
C ARG A 76 -30.63 -35.68 36.12
N SER A 77 -30.62 -36.17 34.88
CA SER A 77 -30.21 -37.54 34.56
C SER A 77 -28.69 -37.77 34.74
N LEU A 78 -27.89 -36.71 34.67
CA LEU A 78 -26.42 -36.78 34.77
C LEU A 78 -25.89 -36.61 36.20
N ALA A 79 -26.41 -35.64 36.96
CA ALA A 79 -25.91 -35.23 38.27
C ALA A 79 -26.92 -35.44 39.43
N GLY A 80 -28.13 -35.91 39.13
CA GLY A 80 -29.18 -36.17 40.11
C GLY A 80 -30.05 -34.96 40.44
N HIS A 81 -31.14 -35.21 41.19
CA HIS A 81 -32.17 -34.21 41.48
C HIS A 81 -31.65 -33.01 42.29
N SER A 82 -30.82 -33.26 43.32
CA SER A 82 -30.32 -32.18 44.19
C SER A 82 -29.46 -31.16 43.45
N ASP A 83 -28.58 -31.61 42.56
CA ASP A 83 -27.68 -30.72 41.82
C ASP A 83 -28.38 -30.02 40.65
N ALA A 84 -29.39 -30.67 40.05
CA ALA A 84 -30.23 -30.04 39.05
C ALA A 84 -31.12 -28.93 39.63
N ASP A 85 -31.62 -29.10 40.85
CA ASP A 85 -32.42 -28.08 41.52
C ASP A 85 -31.55 -26.88 41.94
N LYS A 86 -30.29 -27.10 42.36
CA LYS A 86 -29.30 -26.01 42.57
C LYS A 86 -28.99 -25.24 41.29
N LEU A 87 -28.81 -25.94 40.17
CA LEU A 87 -28.55 -25.31 38.88
C LEU A 87 -29.75 -24.49 38.40
N LYS A 88 -30.97 -25.02 38.60
CA LYS A 88 -32.21 -24.31 38.27
C LYS A 88 -32.36 -23.02 39.07
N ALA A 89 -32.19 -23.09 40.39
CA ALA A 89 -32.25 -21.91 41.26
C ALA A 89 -31.23 -20.84 40.84
N PHE A 90 -30.00 -21.25 40.51
CA PHE A 90 -28.95 -20.34 40.06
C PHE A 90 -29.26 -19.67 38.72
N ILE A 91 -29.86 -20.38 37.76
CA ILE A 91 -30.29 -19.79 36.48
C ILE A 91 -31.47 -18.83 36.69
N ASP A 92 -32.43 -19.19 37.54
CA ASP A 92 -33.58 -18.33 37.86
C ASP A 92 -33.12 -17.03 38.57
N GLU A 93 -32.11 -17.12 39.43
CA GLU A 93 -31.49 -15.98 40.11
C GLU A 93 -30.74 -15.06 39.13
N LEU A 94 -29.96 -15.63 38.21
CA LEU A 94 -29.30 -14.88 37.13
C LEU A 94 -30.30 -14.15 36.21
N ASN A 95 -31.49 -14.73 36.00
CA ASN A 95 -32.54 -14.14 35.17
C ASN A 95 -33.33 -13.03 35.87
N SER A 96 -33.31 -12.99 37.20
CA SER A 96 -34.00 -11.98 38.01
C SER A 96 -33.31 -10.61 38.03
N GLY A 97 -32.10 -10.50 37.46
CA GLY A 97 -31.37 -9.23 37.31
C GLY A 97 -30.67 -8.74 38.58
N ALA A 98 -30.46 -9.59 39.58
CA ALA A 98 -29.59 -9.30 40.72
C ALA A 98 -28.14 -9.07 40.26
N ASP A 99 -27.35 -8.29 40.99
CA ASP A 99 -25.94 -8.02 40.68
C ASP A 99 -25.07 -9.22 41.11
N VAL A 100 -25.16 -10.33 40.36
CA VAL A 100 -24.60 -11.66 40.69
C VAL A 100 -23.15 -11.80 40.18
N SER A 101 -22.35 -10.74 40.23
CA SER A 101 -21.04 -10.72 39.58
C SER A 101 -20.00 -11.68 40.20
N ASP A 102 -20.26 -12.23 41.39
CA ASP A 102 -19.35 -13.12 42.13
C ASP A 102 -19.99 -14.42 42.71
N GLU A 103 -21.26 -14.73 42.43
CA GLU A 103 -21.85 -15.96 42.98
C GLU A 103 -21.44 -17.21 42.18
N SER A 104 -21.21 -18.28 42.94
CA SER A 104 -20.82 -19.59 42.40
C SER A 104 -21.58 -20.68 43.10
N ILE A 105 -22.09 -21.65 42.34
CA ILE A 105 -22.67 -22.87 42.93
C ILE A 105 -21.63 -23.98 42.96
N VAL A 106 -21.65 -24.78 44.01
CA VAL A 106 -20.81 -25.98 44.17
C VAL A 106 -21.71 -27.20 44.12
N LEU A 107 -21.42 -28.08 43.17
CA LEU A 107 -22.13 -29.35 42.98
C LEU A 107 -21.67 -30.39 44.01
N SER A 108 -22.43 -31.48 44.13
CA SER A 108 -22.14 -32.53 45.12
C SER A 108 -20.76 -33.17 44.88
N PRO A 109 -20.05 -33.60 45.94
CA PRO A 109 -18.73 -34.19 45.79
C PRO A 109 -18.78 -35.48 44.96
N SER A 110 -17.85 -35.61 44.02
CA SER A 110 -17.72 -36.79 43.16
C SER A 110 -16.27 -37.27 43.18
N SER A 111 -16.04 -38.52 43.59
CA SER A 111 -14.73 -39.16 43.55
C SER A 111 -14.31 -39.56 42.14
N ASP A 112 -15.27 -39.88 41.27
CA ASP A 112 -15.03 -40.31 39.89
C ASP A 112 -14.63 -39.16 38.95
N LYS A 113 -13.46 -39.30 38.33
CA LYS A 113 -12.93 -38.35 37.35
C LYS A 113 -13.75 -38.35 36.06
N SER A 114 -14.30 -39.49 35.66
CA SER A 114 -15.10 -39.61 34.43
C SER A 114 -16.40 -38.84 34.58
N HIS A 115 -17.09 -39.00 35.71
CA HIS A 115 -18.28 -38.23 36.07
C HIS A 115 -18.02 -36.71 36.09
N ARG A 116 -16.95 -36.24 36.74
CA ARG A 116 -16.60 -34.79 36.74
C ARG A 116 -16.34 -34.27 35.31
N THR A 117 -15.70 -35.07 34.47
CA THR A 117 -15.43 -34.70 33.07
C THR A 117 -16.72 -34.60 32.25
N ALA A 118 -17.68 -35.51 32.48
CA ALA A 118 -18.99 -35.47 31.84
C ALA A 118 -19.78 -34.20 32.23
N ILE A 119 -19.71 -33.79 33.50
CA ILE A 119 -20.28 -32.52 33.96
C ILE A 119 -19.63 -31.34 33.25
N HIS A 120 -18.30 -31.26 33.19
CA HIS A 120 -17.59 -30.18 32.47
C HIS A 120 -17.99 -30.11 30.99
N ASN A 121 -18.12 -31.26 30.32
CA ASN A 121 -18.54 -31.32 28.92
C ASN A 121 -20.00 -30.86 28.75
N PHE A 122 -20.89 -31.23 29.67
CA PHE A 122 -22.28 -30.78 29.65
C PHE A 122 -22.40 -29.25 29.65
N PHE A 123 -21.70 -28.55 30.56
CA PHE A 123 -21.71 -27.09 30.60
C PHE A 123 -21.07 -26.48 29.34
N LYS A 124 -19.97 -27.05 28.86
CA LYS A 124 -19.27 -26.57 27.65
C LYS A 124 -20.12 -26.70 26.38
N GLU A 125 -20.96 -27.72 26.28
CA GLU A 125 -21.80 -27.97 25.11
C GLU A 125 -23.16 -27.26 25.19
N ARG A 126 -23.81 -27.32 26.36
CA ARG A 126 -25.22 -26.95 26.53
C ARG A 126 -25.43 -25.60 27.23
N LEU A 127 -24.48 -25.14 28.05
CA LEU A 127 -24.60 -23.92 28.88
C LEU A 127 -23.33 -23.04 28.81
N LYS A 128 -23.03 -22.52 27.61
CA LYS A 128 -21.76 -21.82 27.30
C LYS A 128 -21.52 -20.50 28.05
N PHE A 129 -22.57 -19.90 28.62
CA PHE A 129 -22.46 -18.71 29.47
C PHE A 129 -21.98 -19.03 30.89
N LEU A 130 -21.86 -20.31 31.26
CA LEU A 130 -21.34 -20.76 32.54
C LEU A 130 -19.95 -21.42 32.36
N VAL A 131 -19.03 -21.11 33.27
CA VAL A 131 -17.69 -21.70 33.37
C VAL A 131 -17.66 -22.66 34.55
N THR A 132 -16.94 -23.77 34.40
CA THR A 132 -16.81 -24.78 35.44
C THR A 132 -15.35 -25.04 35.81
N ASP A 133 -15.08 -25.20 37.11
CA ASP A 133 -13.76 -25.54 37.65
C ASP A 133 -13.87 -26.62 38.74
N THR A 134 -12.91 -27.55 38.81
CA THR A 134 -12.87 -28.56 39.88
C THR A 134 -12.15 -27.98 41.10
N ILE A 135 -12.80 -28.00 42.26
CA ILE A 135 -12.22 -27.60 43.55
C ILE A 135 -12.21 -28.79 44.52
N ASP A 136 -11.33 -28.73 45.52
CA ASP A 136 -11.32 -29.71 46.61
C ASP A 136 -12.46 -29.36 47.60
N GLY A 137 -13.18 -30.37 48.05
CA GLY A 137 -14.35 -30.26 48.92
C GLY A 137 -13.98 -30.10 50.41
N VAL A 138 -15.01 -29.96 51.25
CA VAL A 138 -14.87 -29.69 52.70
C VAL A 138 -14.32 -30.91 53.46
N GLU A 139 -14.45 -32.11 52.89
CA GLU A 139 -13.88 -33.35 53.41
C GLU A 139 -12.57 -33.70 52.68
N ASP A 140 -11.54 -34.06 53.44
CA ASP A 140 -10.21 -34.43 52.93
C ASP A 140 -10.37 -35.58 51.91
N GLN A 141 -9.93 -35.34 50.66
CA GLN A 141 -10.04 -36.21 49.47
C GLN A 141 -11.31 -36.13 48.60
N SER A 142 -12.30 -35.29 48.94
CA SER A 142 -13.49 -35.11 48.10
C SER A 142 -13.27 -34.01 47.04
N LYS A 143 -13.67 -34.21 45.78
CA LYS A 143 -13.57 -33.18 44.70
C LYS A 143 -14.96 -32.81 44.20
N CYS A 144 -15.22 -31.52 44.06
CA CYS A 144 -16.50 -31.01 43.55
C CYS A 144 -16.30 -30.06 42.36
N VAL A 145 -17.35 -29.89 41.57
CA VAL A 145 -17.36 -28.98 40.42
C VAL A 145 -18.05 -27.69 40.85
N ARG A 146 -17.34 -26.57 40.73
CA ARG A 146 -17.87 -25.23 40.91
C ARG A 146 -18.30 -24.66 39.56
N VAL A 147 -19.45 -23.99 39.53
CA VAL A 147 -20.04 -23.36 38.35
C VAL A 147 -20.16 -21.85 38.60
N ARG A 148 -19.72 -21.04 37.64
CA ARG A 148 -19.71 -19.57 37.71
C ARG A 148 -20.13 -18.94 36.39
N LEU A 149 -20.61 -17.70 36.43
CA LEU A 149 -20.92 -16.93 35.22
C LEU A 149 -19.65 -16.59 34.42
N ASN A 150 -19.70 -16.74 33.10
CA ASN A 150 -18.61 -16.35 32.21
C ASN A 150 -18.57 -14.83 31.99
N ASN A 151 -17.97 -14.09 32.92
CA ASN A 151 -17.70 -12.67 32.73
C ASN A 151 -16.49 -12.49 31.80
N ASP A 152 -16.75 -12.34 30.51
CA ASP A 152 -15.75 -12.14 29.44
C ASP A 152 -15.08 -10.74 29.48
N ARG A 153 -14.82 -10.20 30.68
CA ARG A 153 -14.09 -8.94 30.90
C ARG A 153 -12.61 -9.12 31.26
N ASN A 154 -12.14 -10.36 31.47
CA ASN A 154 -10.80 -10.58 32.00
C ASN A 154 -9.95 -11.55 31.14
N ASN A 155 -9.78 -11.23 29.86
CA ASN A 155 -8.72 -11.84 29.05
C ASN A 155 -7.58 -10.84 28.85
N GLY A 156 -6.67 -10.76 29.83
CA GLY A 156 -5.52 -9.85 29.75
C GLY A 156 -4.38 -10.05 30.75
N ARG A 157 -4.50 -10.95 31.75
CA ARG A 157 -3.43 -11.18 32.74
C ARG A 157 -3.25 -12.66 33.09
N GLY A 158 -3.16 -13.49 32.06
CA GLY A 158 -2.60 -14.84 32.18
C GLY A 158 -1.31 -14.90 31.38
N ARG A 159 -0.16 -14.89 32.06
CA ARG A 159 1.16 -15.21 31.49
C ARG A 159 1.12 -16.66 30.95
N SER A 160 0.62 -16.85 29.73
CA SER A 160 0.83 -18.09 29.00
C SER A 160 2.07 -17.92 28.14
N SER A 161 3.18 -18.48 28.62
CA SER A 161 4.44 -18.69 27.88
C SER A 161 4.28 -19.72 26.75
N ARG A 162 3.15 -19.72 26.04
CA ARG A 162 2.92 -20.67 24.95
C ARG A 162 3.69 -20.25 23.71
N LYS A 163 4.74 -21.05 23.47
CA LYS A 163 5.38 -21.35 22.19
C LYS A 163 5.80 -20.14 21.38
N ARG A 164 7.01 -19.64 21.67
CA ARG A 164 7.83 -18.90 20.71
C ARG A 164 8.52 -19.81 19.68
N LYS A 165 8.49 -21.13 19.86
CA LYS A 165 9.36 -22.07 19.13
C LYS A 165 8.80 -22.62 17.80
N ASP A 166 7.50 -22.50 17.53
CA ASP A 166 6.85 -22.94 16.26
C ASP A 166 6.53 -21.74 15.32
N ARG A 167 7.16 -20.58 15.52
CA ARG A 167 6.70 -19.30 14.94
C ARG A 167 7.30 -18.96 13.58
N ASP A 168 8.40 -19.58 13.21
CA ASP A 168 9.23 -19.07 12.11
C ASP A 168 9.00 -19.79 10.76
N ASP A 169 8.17 -20.84 10.72
CA ASP A 169 8.09 -21.75 9.56
C ASP A 169 6.76 -21.70 8.77
N LYS A 170 5.90 -20.70 9.00
CA LYS A 170 4.66 -20.51 8.23
C LYS A 170 4.70 -19.23 7.40
N ARG A 171 4.33 -19.33 6.11
CA ARG A 171 4.28 -18.20 5.15
C ARG A 171 3.46 -17.00 5.65
N TYR A 172 2.39 -17.25 6.41
CA TYR A 172 1.49 -16.22 6.95
C TYR A 172 1.29 -16.33 8.46
N ASP A 173 1.12 -15.18 9.12
CA ASP A 173 0.82 -15.10 10.54
C ASP A 173 -0.61 -15.56 10.84
N SER A 174 -0.76 -16.62 11.63
CA SER A 174 -2.06 -17.19 12.00
C SER A 174 -2.71 -16.49 13.20
N ARG A 175 -2.14 -15.40 13.75
CA ARG A 175 -2.75 -14.67 14.86
C ARG A 175 -4.11 -14.07 14.45
N GLY A 176 -5.16 -14.45 15.18
CA GLY A 176 -6.54 -14.07 14.89
C GLY A 176 -7.29 -15.03 13.95
N SER A 177 -6.66 -16.14 13.54
CA SER A 177 -7.26 -17.13 12.64
C SER A 177 -7.91 -18.34 13.33
N ASP A 178 -7.91 -18.39 14.66
CA ASP A 178 -8.35 -19.55 15.45
C ASP A 178 -9.84 -19.92 15.25
N SER A 179 -10.62 -19.00 14.67
CA SER A 179 -12.03 -19.21 14.29
C SER A 179 -12.35 -18.53 12.95
N TRP A 180 -11.56 -18.79 11.91
CA TRP A 180 -11.85 -18.25 10.57
C TRP A 180 -12.91 -19.10 9.84
N PRO A 181 -14.06 -18.52 9.43
CA PRO A 181 -15.09 -19.28 8.72
C PRO A 181 -14.58 -19.83 7.39
N GLY A 182 -14.81 -21.12 7.14
CA GLY A 182 -14.35 -21.78 5.90
C GLY A 182 -15.00 -21.27 4.62
N HIS A 183 -16.17 -20.62 4.72
CA HIS A 183 -16.85 -20.02 3.57
C HIS A 183 -16.29 -18.64 3.19
N LEU A 184 -15.56 -17.98 4.09
CA LEU A 184 -14.93 -16.69 3.80
C LEU A 184 -13.59 -16.90 3.10
N GLY A 185 -13.30 -16.00 2.15
CA GLY A 185 -11.98 -15.93 1.53
C GLY A 185 -10.87 -15.83 2.58
N LYS A 186 -9.72 -16.44 2.30
CA LYS A 186 -8.57 -16.48 3.25
C LYS A 186 -7.97 -15.08 3.47
N PHE A 187 -8.22 -14.15 2.57
CA PHE A 187 -7.66 -12.80 2.60
C PHE A 187 -8.78 -11.76 2.66
N LEU A 188 -8.54 -10.71 3.42
CA LEU A 188 -9.34 -9.50 3.39
C LEU A 188 -8.66 -8.49 2.47
N ARG A 189 -9.29 -8.15 1.36
CA ARG A 189 -8.93 -7.02 0.49
C ARG A 189 -9.51 -5.73 1.06
N PHE A 190 -8.75 -4.66 1.02
CA PHE A 190 -9.19 -3.32 1.38
C PHE A 190 -8.45 -2.28 0.53
N HIS A 191 -9.00 -1.07 0.44
CA HIS A 191 -8.35 0.07 -0.17
C HIS A 191 -7.55 0.83 0.89
N LEU A 192 -6.27 1.03 0.62
CA LEU A 192 -5.36 1.81 1.44
C LEU A 192 -5.22 3.20 0.83
N PHE A 193 -5.72 4.20 1.53
CA PHE A 193 -5.45 5.62 1.28
C PHE A 193 -4.31 6.09 2.18
N LYS A 194 -3.32 6.76 1.61
CA LYS A 194 -2.18 7.31 2.35
C LYS A 194 -1.80 8.70 1.84
N GLU A 195 -1.38 9.56 2.76
CA GLU A 195 -0.91 10.92 2.49
C GLU A 195 0.53 11.08 2.95
N ASN A 196 1.40 11.52 2.04
CA ASN A 196 2.80 11.81 2.33
C ASN A 196 3.58 10.66 3.01
N LYS A 197 3.22 9.40 2.68
CA LYS A 197 3.75 8.18 3.30
C LYS A 197 4.14 7.15 2.27
N ASP A 198 5.18 6.38 2.56
CA ASP A 198 5.56 5.22 1.78
C ASP A 198 4.59 4.05 2.03
N THR A 199 4.36 3.19 1.02
CA THR A 199 3.45 2.03 1.15
C THR A 199 3.89 1.09 2.27
N GLN A 200 5.18 0.74 2.36
CA GLN A 200 5.68 -0.14 3.42
C GLN A 200 5.63 0.55 4.79
N GLU A 201 5.88 1.87 4.86
CA GLU A 201 5.73 2.63 6.11
C GLU A 201 4.28 2.56 6.62
N ALA A 202 3.30 2.77 5.74
CA ALA A 202 1.88 2.72 6.08
C ALA A 202 1.46 1.31 6.55
N LEU A 203 1.85 0.28 5.81
CA LEU A 203 1.55 -1.11 6.18
C LEU A 203 2.22 -1.53 7.48
N ASN A 204 3.45 -1.07 7.75
CA ASN A 204 4.13 -1.34 9.03
C ASN A 204 3.40 -0.75 10.23
N VAL A 205 2.80 0.43 10.09
CA VAL A 205 1.98 1.04 11.15
C VAL A 205 0.73 0.18 11.40
N ILE A 206 0.02 -0.20 10.34
CA ILE A 206 -1.18 -1.05 10.43
C ILE A 206 -0.82 -2.43 11.03
N ALA A 207 0.25 -3.06 10.56
CA ALA A 207 0.74 -4.35 11.03
C ALA A 207 1.02 -4.35 12.54
N LYS A 208 1.71 -3.32 13.04
CA LYS A 208 1.99 -3.15 14.48
C LYS A 208 0.71 -2.99 15.30
N MET A 209 -0.28 -2.26 14.79
CA MET A 209 -1.55 -2.04 15.49
C MET A 209 -2.44 -3.29 15.50
N LEU A 210 -2.40 -4.10 14.45
CA LEU A 210 -3.09 -5.39 14.37
C LEU A 210 -2.33 -6.51 15.09
N GLY A 211 -1.04 -6.31 15.39
CA GLY A 211 -0.18 -7.32 15.97
C GLY A 211 0.13 -8.45 14.99
N VAL A 212 0.24 -8.17 13.69
CA VAL A 212 0.61 -9.14 12.64
C VAL A 212 1.95 -8.77 11.99
N GLN A 213 2.56 -9.70 11.27
CA GLN A 213 3.78 -9.43 10.51
C GLN A 213 3.49 -8.75 9.17
N LEU A 214 4.47 -8.01 8.63
CA LEU A 214 4.34 -7.34 7.32
C LEU A 214 4.14 -8.33 6.16
N ARG A 215 4.73 -9.53 6.26
CA ARG A 215 4.57 -10.63 5.29
C ARG A 215 3.11 -11.09 5.12
N SER A 216 2.25 -10.81 6.09
CA SER A 216 0.81 -11.11 6.00
C SER A 216 0.04 -10.17 5.07
N PHE A 217 0.68 -9.09 4.58
CA PHE A 217 0.10 -8.16 3.62
C PHE A 217 0.60 -8.46 2.20
N GLY A 218 -0.31 -8.35 1.23
CA GLY A 218 -0.03 -8.38 -0.20
C GLY A 218 -0.46 -7.07 -0.86
N PHE A 219 0.31 -6.59 -1.84
CA PHE A 219 0.02 -5.38 -2.60
C PHE A 219 0.63 -5.50 -4.01
N ALA A 220 0.03 -4.83 -5.01
CA ALA A 220 0.45 -4.96 -6.41
C ALA A 220 1.68 -4.11 -6.75
N GLY A 221 1.90 -3.00 -6.05
CA GLY A 221 3.10 -2.18 -6.22
C GLY A 221 3.17 -1.04 -5.20
N THR A 222 4.37 -0.53 -4.98
CA THR A 222 4.60 0.66 -4.15
C THR A 222 4.15 1.93 -4.87
N LYS A 223 3.65 2.91 -4.11
CA LYS A 223 3.22 4.21 -4.63
C LYS A 223 4.08 5.33 -4.06
N ASP A 224 4.16 6.46 -4.75
CA ASP A 224 4.95 7.63 -4.34
C ASP A 224 4.74 8.01 -2.87
N LYS A 225 5.85 8.32 -2.16
CA LYS A 225 5.78 8.84 -0.79
C LYS A 225 5.18 10.24 -0.76
N ARG A 226 5.74 11.19 -1.52
CA ARG A 226 5.28 12.59 -1.58
C ARG A 226 4.11 12.71 -2.56
N ALA A 227 2.97 12.15 -2.16
CA ALA A 227 1.73 12.09 -2.92
C ALA A 227 0.56 11.80 -1.97
N VAL A 228 -0.66 11.97 -2.48
CA VAL A 228 -1.85 11.28 -1.97
C VAL A 228 -2.05 10.05 -2.85
N SER A 229 -2.26 8.87 -2.26
CA SER A 229 -2.45 7.68 -3.09
C SER A 229 -3.42 6.69 -2.51
N THR A 230 -4.21 6.07 -3.39
CA THR A 230 -5.14 4.99 -3.09
C THR A 230 -4.71 3.72 -3.84
N GLN A 231 -4.59 2.59 -3.13
CA GLN A 231 -4.20 1.30 -3.70
C GLN A 231 -4.90 0.13 -3.04
N ARG A 232 -4.98 -1.03 -3.71
CA ARG A 232 -5.49 -2.27 -3.11
C ARG A 232 -4.41 -2.95 -2.28
N VAL A 233 -4.86 -3.51 -1.16
CA VAL A 233 -4.04 -4.31 -0.25
C VAL A 233 -4.86 -5.50 0.21
N THR A 234 -4.21 -6.65 0.35
CA THR A 234 -4.80 -7.83 0.99
C THR A 234 -4.10 -8.14 2.29
N VAL A 235 -4.82 -8.61 3.29
CA VAL A 235 -4.25 -9.10 4.55
C VAL A 235 -4.80 -10.49 4.88
N PHE A 236 -3.92 -11.40 5.31
CA PHE A 236 -4.31 -12.78 5.63
C PHE A 236 -5.15 -12.87 6.91
N LYS A 237 -6.35 -13.45 6.78
CA LYS A 237 -7.29 -13.80 7.87
C LYS A 237 -7.48 -12.71 8.94
N GLN A 238 -7.80 -11.48 8.52
CA GLN A 238 -8.20 -10.40 9.43
C GLN A 238 -9.62 -9.93 9.15
N GLN A 239 -10.33 -9.51 10.21
CA GLN A 239 -11.71 -9.02 10.12
C GLN A 239 -11.75 -7.55 9.70
N ALA A 240 -12.74 -7.18 8.88
CA ALA A 240 -12.91 -5.80 8.42
C ALA A 240 -13.17 -4.82 9.57
N SER A 241 -13.93 -5.25 10.58
CA SER A 241 -14.24 -4.45 11.79
C SER A 241 -12.98 -3.99 12.53
N LYS A 242 -11.97 -4.85 12.64
CA LYS A 242 -10.70 -4.52 13.29
C LYS A 242 -9.95 -3.44 12.52
N LEU A 243 -9.86 -3.56 11.19
CA LEU A 243 -9.19 -2.56 10.36
C LEU A 243 -9.96 -1.23 10.35
N ALA A 244 -11.29 -1.26 10.20
CA ALA A 244 -12.12 -0.06 10.22
C ALA A 244 -11.98 0.71 11.54
N ALA A 245 -11.88 0.01 12.68
CA ALA A 245 -11.65 0.64 13.98
C ALA A 245 -10.30 1.39 14.08
N LEU A 246 -9.29 0.99 13.29
CA LEU A 246 -7.98 1.68 13.27
C LEU A 246 -8.05 3.08 12.67
N ASN A 247 -9.04 3.37 11.80
CA ASN A 247 -9.15 4.67 11.12
C ASN A 247 -9.19 5.86 12.09
N LYS A 248 -9.68 5.66 13.32
CA LYS A 248 -9.72 6.68 14.39
C LYS A 248 -8.34 7.07 14.93
N ARG A 249 -7.36 6.17 14.82
CA ARG A 249 -6.00 6.31 15.36
C ARG A 249 -4.94 6.50 14.27
N LEU A 250 -5.28 6.20 13.03
CA LEU A 250 -4.39 6.33 11.87
C LEU A 250 -4.33 7.79 11.38
N ILE A 251 -3.13 8.36 11.39
CA ILE A 251 -2.84 9.73 10.92
C ILE A 251 -2.25 9.67 9.51
N GLY A 252 -2.85 10.38 8.56
CA GLY A 252 -2.45 10.37 7.14
C GLY A 252 -2.62 9.00 6.47
N ILE A 253 -3.40 8.09 7.07
CA ILE A 253 -3.73 6.77 6.54
C ILE A 253 -5.22 6.53 6.80
N LYS A 254 -5.93 6.00 5.80
CA LYS A 254 -7.30 5.49 5.91
C LYS A 254 -7.41 4.14 5.19
N VAL A 255 -8.23 3.26 5.74
CA VAL A 255 -8.53 1.94 5.17
C VAL A 255 -10.03 1.77 5.02
N GLY A 256 -10.47 1.19 3.92
CA GLY A 256 -11.88 1.08 3.59
C GLY A 256 -12.16 0.09 2.46
N ASP A 257 -13.39 0.08 1.96
CA ASP A 257 -13.83 -0.76 0.83
C ASP A 257 -13.44 -2.23 1.00
N PHE A 258 -13.79 -2.79 2.16
CA PHE A 258 -13.38 -4.13 2.55
C PHE A 258 -14.14 -5.21 1.77
N CYS A 259 -13.43 -6.24 1.34
CA CYS A 259 -13.98 -7.37 0.59
C CYS A 259 -13.18 -8.64 0.86
N HIS A 260 -13.84 -9.77 1.11
CA HIS A 260 -13.16 -11.06 1.29
C HIS A 260 -12.81 -11.67 -0.07
N VAL A 261 -11.56 -12.12 -0.20
CA VAL A 261 -11.02 -12.71 -1.44
C VAL A 261 -10.28 -14.01 -1.13
N LYS A 262 -10.27 -14.93 -2.11
CA LYS A 262 -9.66 -16.27 -1.95
C LYS A 262 -8.13 -16.22 -1.97
N GLU A 263 -7.58 -15.32 -2.79
CA GLU A 263 -6.14 -15.19 -3.05
C GLU A 263 -5.62 -13.82 -2.60
N GLY A 264 -4.36 -13.78 -2.20
CA GLY A 264 -3.66 -12.54 -1.84
C GLY A 264 -3.18 -11.81 -3.09
N LEU A 265 -3.03 -10.49 -2.98
CA LEU A 265 -2.51 -9.65 -4.04
C LEU A 265 -0.99 -9.77 -4.13
N LEU A 266 -0.48 -10.10 -5.31
CA LEU A 266 0.95 -10.24 -5.60
C LEU A 266 1.48 -9.01 -6.36
N LEU A 267 2.80 -8.80 -6.31
CA LEU A 267 3.46 -7.74 -7.06
C LEU A 267 3.20 -7.89 -8.56
N GLY A 268 2.95 -6.77 -9.24
CA GLY A 268 2.66 -6.74 -10.68
C GLY A 268 1.19 -7.01 -11.05
N GLN A 269 0.32 -7.39 -10.11
CA GLN A 269 -1.11 -7.60 -10.36
C GLN A 269 -1.91 -6.29 -10.40
N LEU A 270 -1.47 -5.34 -11.22
CA LEU A 270 -2.16 -4.10 -11.53
C LEU A 270 -2.00 -3.79 -13.02
N TYR A 271 -2.99 -3.14 -13.62
CA TYR A 271 -2.84 -2.60 -14.98
C TYR A 271 -1.91 -1.40 -14.97
N GLY A 272 -2.07 -0.50 -13.99
CA GLY A 272 -1.36 0.77 -13.98
C GLY A 272 -1.83 1.73 -12.89
N ASN A 273 -1.66 3.03 -13.13
CA ASN A 273 -2.05 4.07 -12.18
C ASN A 273 -2.72 5.24 -12.92
N ARG A 274 -3.83 5.74 -12.37
CA ARG A 274 -4.47 7.00 -12.71
C ARG A 274 -3.81 8.11 -11.90
N PHE A 275 -3.25 9.09 -12.59
CA PHE A 275 -2.63 10.25 -12.00
C PHE A 275 -3.55 11.45 -12.13
N THR A 276 -3.65 12.24 -11.06
CA THR A 276 -4.16 13.61 -11.09
C THR A 276 -3.05 14.52 -10.60
N ILE A 277 -2.48 15.33 -11.49
CA ILE A 277 -1.31 16.16 -11.23
C ILE A 277 -1.68 17.62 -11.46
N THR A 278 -1.44 18.46 -10.46
CA THR A 278 -1.58 19.91 -10.58
C THR A 278 -0.20 20.56 -10.62
N LEU A 279 0.11 21.20 -11.74
CA LEU A 279 1.29 22.04 -11.90
C LEU A 279 0.91 23.46 -11.50
N ARG A 280 1.62 24.04 -10.52
CA ARG A 280 1.36 25.39 -10.00
C ARG A 280 2.32 26.42 -10.60
N GLY A 281 1.95 27.69 -10.50
CA GLY A 281 2.77 28.81 -11.02
C GLY A 281 3.10 28.66 -12.49
N VAL A 282 2.12 28.23 -13.29
CA VAL A 282 2.33 27.96 -14.71
C VAL A 282 2.49 29.28 -15.45
N SER A 283 3.61 29.42 -16.16
CA SER A 283 3.95 30.65 -16.88
C SER A 283 4.63 30.33 -18.21
N ALA A 284 4.09 30.92 -19.28
CA ALA A 284 4.55 30.82 -20.66
C ALA A 284 4.41 32.18 -21.36
N GLU A 285 5.03 32.33 -22.54
CA GLU A 285 4.88 33.54 -23.37
C GLU A 285 3.43 33.77 -23.83
N SER A 286 2.68 32.69 -24.04
CA SER A 286 1.26 32.70 -24.35
C SER A 286 0.56 31.51 -23.70
N GLU A 287 -0.68 31.73 -23.23
CA GLU A 287 -1.55 30.67 -22.71
C GLU A 287 -1.81 29.58 -23.76
N ASP A 288 -1.80 29.92 -25.05
CA ASP A 288 -1.99 28.97 -26.15
C ASP A 288 -0.88 27.92 -26.22
N ILE A 289 0.34 28.24 -25.80
CA ILE A 289 1.45 27.29 -25.72
C ILE A 289 1.13 26.20 -24.70
N ILE A 290 0.55 26.58 -23.56
CA ILE A 290 0.19 25.65 -22.49
C ILE A 290 -0.90 24.70 -22.98
N LYS A 291 -1.94 25.25 -23.62
CA LYS A 291 -3.05 24.48 -24.20
C LYS A 291 -2.57 23.54 -25.29
N ALA A 292 -1.79 24.05 -26.25
CA ALA A 292 -1.23 23.26 -27.34
C ALA A 292 -0.33 22.13 -26.83
N SER A 293 0.49 22.39 -25.80
CA SER A 293 1.37 21.39 -25.19
C SER A 293 0.58 20.30 -24.46
N ALA A 294 -0.48 20.65 -23.73
CA ALA A 294 -1.36 19.68 -23.09
C ALA A 294 -2.07 18.78 -24.13
N VAL A 295 -2.61 19.39 -25.20
CA VAL A 295 -3.23 18.65 -26.31
C VAL A 295 -2.21 17.74 -27.02
N ALA A 296 -0.99 18.24 -27.26
CA ALA A 296 0.07 17.46 -27.89
C ALA A 296 0.47 16.25 -27.03
N LEU A 297 0.58 16.41 -25.71
CA LEU A 297 0.89 15.30 -24.78
C LEU A 297 -0.19 14.20 -24.85
N GLY A 298 -1.47 14.58 -24.87
CA GLY A 298 -2.58 13.63 -25.00
C GLY A 298 -2.57 12.89 -26.35
N LYS A 299 -2.24 13.58 -27.44
CA LYS A 299 -2.28 13.02 -28.80
C LYS A 299 -1.05 12.20 -29.16
N HIS A 300 0.14 12.70 -28.85
CA HIS A 300 1.42 12.14 -29.27
C HIS A 300 2.12 11.36 -28.15
N GLY A 301 1.75 11.57 -26.89
CA GLY A 301 2.35 10.88 -25.75
C GLY A 301 3.72 11.44 -25.37
N PHE A 302 4.54 10.58 -24.77
CA PHE A 302 5.89 10.89 -24.29
C PHE A 302 6.83 9.68 -24.43
N ILE A 303 8.13 9.92 -24.35
CA ILE A 303 9.14 8.84 -24.37
C ILE A 303 9.20 8.20 -22.98
N ASN A 304 9.10 6.88 -22.92
CA ASN A 304 8.92 6.11 -21.70
C ASN A 304 10.22 5.84 -20.92
N TYR A 305 11.02 6.89 -20.69
CA TYR A 305 12.27 6.83 -19.95
C TYR A 305 12.13 6.31 -18.52
N PHE A 306 13.21 5.72 -18.01
CA PHE A 306 13.38 5.51 -16.58
C PHE A 306 13.80 6.83 -15.93
N GLY A 307 12.91 7.40 -15.11
CA GLY A 307 13.14 8.70 -14.47
C GLY A 307 14.20 8.66 -13.36
N LEU A 308 14.84 9.81 -13.10
CA LEU A 308 15.79 9.96 -12.00
C LEU A 308 15.11 10.09 -10.64
N GLN A 309 15.46 9.21 -9.71
CA GLN A 309 15.05 9.32 -8.31
C GLN A 309 16.26 9.62 -7.42
N LYS A 310 16.45 10.90 -7.03
CA LYS A 310 17.57 11.31 -6.16
C LYS A 310 17.20 11.14 -4.68
N ASN A 311 18.04 10.41 -3.95
CA ASN A 311 18.00 10.37 -2.49
C ASN A 311 18.84 11.53 -1.92
N ALA A 312 18.20 12.35 -1.09
CA ALA A 312 18.81 13.54 -0.50
C ALA A 312 19.61 13.21 0.78
N ILE A 313 20.81 12.62 0.64
CA ILE A 313 21.76 12.42 1.76
C ILE A 313 23.19 12.51 1.21
N SER A 314 23.66 13.70 0.82
CA SER A 314 25.07 13.86 0.39
C SER A 314 26.00 14.06 1.59
N THR A 315 25.57 14.77 2.63
CA THR A 315 26.42 15.12 3.79
C THR A 315 27.02 13.92 4.53
N VAL A 316 26.23 12.90 4.85
CA VAL A 316 26.74 11.69 5.54
C VAL A 316 27.68 10.88 4.63
N ARG A 317 27.42 10.90 3.32
CA ARG A 317 28.25 10.20 2.33
C ARG A 317 29.58 10.93 2.12
N GLU A 318 29.56 12.25 2.12
CA GLU A 318 30.75 13.11 2.09
C GLU A 318 31.60 12.90 3.34
N TYR A 319 30.99 12.91 4.53
CA TYR A 319 31.69 12.63 5.78
C TYR A 319 32.42 11.28 5.75
N TYR A 320 31.77 10.19 5.30
CA TYR A 320 32.44 8.89 5.19
C TYR A 320 33.57 8.91 4.15
N LYS A 321 33.36 9.58 3.00
CA LYS A 321 34.34 9.70 1.93
C LYS A 321 35.61 10.43 2.39
N GLU A 322 35.47 11.45 3.24
CA GLU A 322 36.58 12.25 3.76
C GLU A 322 37.26 11.59 4.96
N SER A 323 36.48 11.07 5.92
CA SER A 323 37.00 10.56 7.19
C SER A 323 37.41 9.09 7.15
N GLY A 324 36.76 8.27 6.30
CA GLY A 324 36.86 6.81 6.36
C GLY A 324 36.32 6.18 7.67
N ASP A 325 35.70 6.97 8.56
CA ASP A 325 35.24 6.49 9.87
C ASP A 325 33.92 5.73 9.74
N ILE A 326 34.01 4.39 9.81
CA ILE A 326 32.85 3.50 9.74
C ILE A 326 31.92 3.71 10.94
N ASP A 327 32.48 3.86 12.15
CA ASP A 327 31.71 3.94 13.39
C ASP A 327 30.99 5.28 13.53
N GLY A 328 31.67 6.38 13.21
CA GLY A 328 31.07 7.71 13.10
C GLY A 328 29.95 7.76 12.07
N THR A 329 30.16 7.13 10.91
CA THR A 329 29.17 7.10 9.84
C THR A 329 27.94 6.28 10.21
N LEU A 330 28.12 5.09 10.80
CA LEU A 330 27.01 4.23 11.22
C LEU A 330 26.10 4.90 12.26
N ARG A 331 26.65 5.77 13.13
CA ARG A 331 25.88 6.57 14.09
C ARG A 331 25.03 7.64 13.42
N GLN A 332 25.53 8.27 12.36
CA GLN A 332 24.84 9.34 11.63
C GLN A 332 23.84 8.80 10.59
N LEU A 333 24.04 7.57 10.10
CA LEU A 333 23.19 6.99 9.08
C LEU A 333 21.76 6.73 9.59
N PRO A 334 20.72 7.25 8.90
CA PRO A 334 19.33 6.95 9.20
C PRO A 334 19.01 5.45 9.17
N ARG A 335 17.93 5.03 9.84
CA ARG A 335 17.53 3.61 9.88
C ARG A 335 17.07 3.04 8.53
N TYR A 336 16.56 3.89 7.63
CA TYR A 336 16.04 3.45 6.33
C TYR A 336 17.12 3.20 5.27
N LEU A 337 18.37 3.62 5.49
CA LEU A 337 19.51 3.34 4.60
C LEU A 337 20.08 1.94 4.87
N VAL A 338 19.34 0.93 4.43
CA VAL A 338 19.65 -0.49 4.70
C VAL A 338 20.92 -0.92 3.98
N ALA A 339 21.10 -0.54 2.71
CA ALA A 339 22.24 -0.95 1.89
C ALA A 339 23.56 -0.41 2.44
N GLU A 340 23.66 0.90 2.68
CA GLU A 340 24.86 1.54 3.21
C GLU A 340 25.24 0.97 4.58
N LYS A 341 24.25 0.75 5.45
CA LYS A 341 24.48 0.13 6.76
C LYS A 341 25.00 -1.29 6.64
N ALA A 342 24.42 -2.12 5.78
CA ALA A 342 24.84 -3.50 5.58
C ALA A 342 26.31 -3.57 5.11
N ILE A 343 26.68 -2.72 4.14
CA ILE A 343 28.05 -2.60 3.64
C ILE A 343 29.01 -2.23 4.79
N LEU A 344 28.72 -1.14 5.50
CA LEU A 344 29.59 -0.63 6.56
C LEU A 344 29.71 -1.60 7.74
N GLN A 345 28.63 -2.27 8.13
CA GLN A 345 28.65 -3.31 9.17
C GLN A 345 29.49 -4.53 8.74
N CYS A 346 29.48 -4.87 7.46
CA CYS A 346 30.34 -5.93 6.94
C CYS A 346 31.81 -5.50 6.91
N LEU A 347 32.11 -4.30 6.40
CA LEU A 347 33.47 -3.76 6.34
C LEU A 347 34.08 -3.55 7.73
N LYS A 348 33.26 -3.25 8.74
CA LYS A 348 33.68 -3.20 10.15
C LYS A 348 34.17 -4.57 10.66
N ARG A 349 33.50 -5.65 10.26
CA ARG A 349 33.84 -7.03 10.69
C ARG A 349 35.01 -7.61 9.87
N SER A 350 35.02 -7.34 8.58
CA SER A 350 36.00 -7.88 7.62
C SER A 350 36.51 -6.78 6.68
N PRO A 351 37.48 -5.96 7.12
CA PRO A 351 38.07 -4.92 6.29
C PRO A 351 38.67 -5.49 5.00
N GLY A 352 38.44 -4.82 3.86
CA GLY A 352 38.97 -5.22 2.55
C GLY A 352 38.19 -6.31 1.81
N ASN A 353 37.22 -7.00 2.46
CA ASN A 353 36.37 -7.98 1.77
C ASN A 353 35.12 -7.31 1.16
N TYR A 354 35.32 -6.57 0.07
CA TYR A 354 34.25 -5.84 -0.61
C TYR A 354 33.16 -6.74 -1.18
N LEU A 355 33.50 -7.95 -1.62
CA LEU A 355 32.52 -8.89 -2.16
C LEU A 355 31.52 -9.33 -1.09
N GLN A 356 32.01 -9.67 0.10
CA GLN A 356 31.13 -10.03 1.21
C GLN A 356 30.28 -8.83 1.65
N ALA A 357 30.85 -7.61 1.63
CA ALA A 357 30.11 -6.40 1.93
C ALA A 357 28.99 -6.11 0.93
N LEU A 358 29.22 -6.35 -0.36
CA LEU A 358 28.17 -6.28 -1.37
C LEU A 358 27.12 -7.36 -1.14
N LYS A 359 27.50 -8.62 -0.87
CA LYS A 359 26.57 -9.72 -0.59
C LYS A 359 25.76 -9.53 0.70
N ALA A 360 26.19 -8.67 1.62
CA ALA A 360 25.45 -8.34 2.83
C ALA A 360 24.18 -7.52 2.57
N ILE A 361 24.09 -6.85 1.41
CA ILE A 361 22.90 -6.10 1.02
C ILE A 361 21.77 -7.11 0.70
N PRO A 362 20.51 -6.87 1.14
CA PRO A 362 19.36 -7.69 0.77
C PRO A 362 19.25 -7.94 -0.73
N ARG A 363 18.88 -9.16 -1.16
CA ARG A 363 18.94 -9.59 -2.58
C ARG A 363 18.17 -8.64 -3.49
N THR A 364 16.96 -8.25 -3.10
CA THR A 364 16.09 -7.34 -3.86
C THR A 364 16.76 -5.99 -4.13
N LEU A 365 17.44 -5.41 -3.13
CA LEU A 365 18.17 -4.15 -3.29
C LEU A 365 19.43 -4.32 -4.13
N ARG A 366 20.08 -5.49 -4.07
CA ARG A 366 21.24 -5.78 -4.94
C ARG A 366 20.83 -5.84 -6.41
N MET A 367 19.71 -6.48 -6.71
CA MET A 367 19.19 -6.57 -8.07
C MET A 367 18.79 -5.22 -8.64
N MET A 368 18.36 -4.27 -7.78
CA MET A 368 18.08 -2.89 -8.20
C MET A 368 19.28 -2.21 -8.88
N TYR A 369 20.53 -2.50 -8.47
CA TYR A 369 21.71 -1.94 -9.14
C TYR A 369 21.88 -2.48 -10.56
N VAL A 370 21.70 -3.80 -10.75
CA VAL A 370 21.79 -4.43 -12.08
C VAL A 370 20.67 -3.91 -12.98
N HIS A 371 19.44 -3.84 -12.47
CA HIS A 371 18.30 -3.25 -13.17
C HIS A 371 18.52 -1.77 -13.52
N SER A 372 19.13 -0.99 -12.63
CA SER A 372 19.44 0.42 -12.92
C SER A 372 20.41 0.59 -14.08
N TYR A 373 21.35 -0.34 -14.25
CA TYR A 373 22.25 -0.35 -15.39
C TYR A 373 21.54 -0.80 -16.68
N GLN A 374 20.62 -1.79 -16.62
CA GLN A 374 19.75 -2.12 -17.76
C GLN A 374 18.93 -0.90 -18.20
N SER A 375 18.36 -0.16 -17.24
CA SER A 375 17.62 1.08 -17.49
C SER A 375 18.49 2.19 -18.09
N TYR A 376 19.75 2.30 -17.65
CA TYR A 376 20.72 3.24 -18.22
C TYR A 376 20.99 2.94 -19.71
N LEU A 377 21.32 1.69 -20.04
CA LEU A 377 21.52 1.28 -21.44
C LEU A 377 20.26 1.53 -22.29
N TRP A 378 19.09 1.19 -21.73
CA TRP A 378 17.80 1.40 -22.39
C TRP A 378 17.51 2.87 -22.67
N ASN A 379 17.73 3.77 -21.70
CA ASN A 379 17.50 5.20 -21.87
C ASN A 379 18.37 5.77 -23.00
N HIS A 380 19.66 5.43 -23.03
CA HIS A 380 20.55 5.85 -24.11
C HIS A 380 20.10 5.30 -25.47
N ALA A 381 19.76 4.01 -25.56
CA ALA A 381 19.26 3.41 -26.79
C ALA A 381 17.95 4.05 -27.28
N ALA A 382 17.01 4.35 -26.37
CA ALA A 382 15.77 5.05 -26.68
C ALA A 382 16.03 6.45 -27.23
N SER A 383 16.93 7.21 -26.61
CA SER A 383 17.36 8.52 -27.12
C SER A 383 17.98 8.43 -28.51
N MET A 384 18.87 7.46 -28.74
CA MET A 384 19.47 7.26 -30.07
C MET A 384 18.43 6.85 -31.12
N ARG A 385 17.45 6.02 -30.75
CA ARG A 385 16.34 5.64 -31.64
C ARG A 385 15.50 6.84 -32.05
N VAL A 386 15.23 7.76 -31.14
CA VAL A 386 14.49 9.00 -31.46
C VAL A 386 15.33 9.94 -32.31
N GLN A 387 16.63 10.12 -32.01
CA GLN A 387 17.51 11.02 -32.76
C GLN A 387 17.74 10.59 -34.21
N LYS A 388 17.91 9.29 -34.44
CA LYS A 388 18.26 8.78 -35.78
C LYS A 388 17.05 8.51 -36.67
N HIS A 389 15.96 8.01 -36.09
CA HIS A 389 14.81 7.50 -36.84
C HIS A 389 13.50 8.26 -36.57
N GLY A 390 13.51 9.26 -35.68
CA GLY A 390 12.35 10.08 -35.35
C GLY A 390 11.29 9.35 -34.50
N PHE A 391 10.11 9.98 -34.38
CA PHE A 391 9.00 9.54 -33.50
C PHE A 391 7.67 9.36 -34.23
N ASP A 392 7.65 9.47 -35.57
CA ASP A 392 6.40 9.42 -36.35
C ASP A 392 6.16 8.06 -37.01
N GLN A 393 7.21 7.26 -37.23
CA GLN A 393 7.13 6.02 -38.00
C GLN A 393 7.96 4.88 -37.41
N VAL A 394 7.47 3.66 -37.61
CA VAL A 394 8.19 2.42 -37.36
C VAL A 394 9.26 2.25 -38.45
N VAL A 395 10.44 1.74 -38.09
CA VAL A 395 11.52 1.49 -39.06
C VAL A 395 11.86 0.01 -39.15
N LEU A 396 12.49 -0.40 -40.27
CA LEU A 396 12.99 -1.76 -40.45
C LEU A 396 13.96 -2.12 -39.31
N GLY A 397 13.79 -3.32 -38.76
CA GLY A 397 14.59 -3.80 -37.65
C GLY A 397 14.11 -3.38 -36.25
N ASP A 398 13.07 -2.54 -36.13
CA ASP A 398 12.42 -2.27 -34.84
C ASP A 398 11.78 -3.55 -34.27
N LEU A 399 11.62 -3.61 -32.95
CA LEU A 399 10.98 -4.74 -32.26
C LEU A 399 9.53 -4.40 -31.92
N VAL A 400 8.63 -5.35 -32.09
CA VAL A 400 7.20 -5.23 -31.74
C VAL A 400 6.68 -6.53 -31.13
N TYR A 401 5.60 -6.46 -30.34
CA TYR A 401 4.86 -7.65 -29.94
C TYR A 401 4.07 -8.22 -31.14
N SER A 402 4.13 -9.53 -31.36
CA SER A 402 3.35 -10.16 -32.42
C SER A 402 1.84 -10.03 -32.14
N LYS A 403 1.08 -9.55 -33.14
CA LYS A 403 -0.39 -9.42 -33.08
C LYS A 403 -1.14 -10.64 -33.62
N GLU A 404 -0.44 -11.72 -34.00
CA GLU A 404 -1.07 -12.94 -34.47
C GLU A 404 -1.89 -13.60 -33.34
N GLU A 405 -3.12 -14.03 -33.63
CA GLU A 405 -4.08 -14.55 -32.65
C GLU A 405 -3.48 -15.70 -31.82
N TYR A 406 -3.35 -15.48 -30.51
CA TYR A 406 -3.15 -16.54 -29.54
C TYR A 406 -4.41 -17.40 -29.48
N LYS A 407 -4.45 -18.49 -30.25
CA LYS A 407 -5.35 -19.61 -29.96
C LYS A 407 -4.91 -20.22 -28.63
N VAL A 408 -5.59 -19.84 -27.55
CA VAL A 408 -5.48 -20.52 -26.24
C VAL A 408 -5.84 -21.99 -26.46
N LYS A 409 -4.87 -22.89 -26.30
CA LYS A 409 -5.19 -24.30 -25.99
C LYS A 409 -5.69 -24.33 -24.55
N GLU A 410 -7.00 -24.30 -24.39
CA GLU A 410 -7.64 -24.76 -23.15
C GLU A 410 -7.39 -26.26 -23.02
N SER A 411 -6.39 -26.62 -22.21
CA SER A 411 -6.40 -27.88 -21.48
C SER A 411 -5.31 -27.82 -20.43
N PHE A 412 -5.67 -27.69 -19.16
CA PHE A 412 -5.22 -28.65 -18.13
C PHE A 412 -6.08 -28.47 -16.87
N VAL A 413 -6.72 -29.58 -16.52
CA VAL A 413 -7.49 -29.81 -15.30
C VAL A 413 -6.53 -29.74 -14.12
N ALA A 414 -6.89 -28.95 -13.11
CA ALA A 414 -6.19 -28.92 -11.83
C ALA A 414 -6.59 -30.16 -11.01
N GLU A 415 -5.78 -31.21 -11.08
CA GLU A 415 -5.72 -32.23 -10.04
C GLU A 415 -4.50 -31.94 -9.16
N CYS A 416 -4.79 -31.63 -7.91
CA CYS A 416 -3.84 -31.41 -6.85
C CYS A 416 -3.40 -32.76 -6.27
N GLU A 417 -2.13 -33.13 -6.48
CA GLU A 417 -1.47 -34.18 -5.70
C GLU A 417 -0.52 -33.57 -4.68
N ASP A 418 -0.73 -33.97 -3.42
CA ASP A 418 0.08 -33.67 -2.26
C ASP A 418 1.50 -34.25 -2.43
N VAL A 419 2.52 -33.39 -2.45
CA VAL A 419 3.91 -33.81 -2.26
C VAL A 419 4.45 -33.20 -0.97
N ASN A 420 4.53 -34.07 0.04
CA ASN A 420 5.37 -33.95 1.22
C ASN A 420 6.83 -33.74 0.78
N ASP A 421 7.49 -32.68 1.24
CA ASP A 421 8.95 -32.69 1.32
C ASP A 421 9.43 -32.11 2.64
N ASN A 422 10.01 -33.01 3.44
CA ASN A 422 10.77 -32.71 4.64
C ASN A 422 12.21 -32.47 4.20
N ASN A 423 12.66 -31.23 4.12
CA ASN A 423 14.09 -30.93 4.21
C ASN A 423 14.31 -29.63 4.99
N MET A 424 14.75 -29.84 6.21
CA MET A 424 15.28 -28.89 7.16
C MET A 424 16.63 -28.35 6.65
N ASP A 425 16.74 -27.04 6.48
CA ASP A 425 17.96 -26.29 6.72
C ASP A 425 17.64 -24.80 7.01
N ASP A 426 18.39 -24.26 7.96
CA ASP A 426 18.33 -22.98 8.66
C ASP A 426 18.05 -21.72 7.79
N TYR A 427 16.85 -21.11 7.93
CA TYR A 427 16.44 -19.88 7.25
C TYR A 427 16.30 -18.68 8.22
N SER A 428 17.41 -17.95 8.42
CA SER A 428 17.37 -16.54 8.84
C SER A 428 17.19 -15.56 7.67
N ASN A 429 16.65 -16.02 6.53
CA ASN A 429 16.48 -15.22 5.31
C ASN A 429 15.04 -14.70 5.16
N LEU A 430 14.90 -13.38 5.13
CA LEU A 430 13.67 -12.67 4.77
C LEU A 430 13.55 -12.38 3.27
N ASP A 431 14.32 -13.08 2.43
CA ASP A 431 14.58 -12.71 1.03
C ASP A 431 14.47 -13.89 0.05
N GLU A 432 13.57 -14.84 0.27
CA GLU A 432 13.13 -15.78 -0.77
C GLU A 432 11.76 -15.37 -1.31
N ILE A 433 11.79 -14.40 -2.22
CA ILE A 433 10.86 -14.40 -3.35
C ILE A 433 11.67 -15.10 -4.44
N SER A 434 11.45 -16.41 -4.58
CA SER A 434 11.89 -17.13 -5.76
C SER A 434 11.24 -16.46 -6.99
N GLU A 435 11.95 -16.44 -8.12
CA GLU A 435 11.46 -15.96 -9.43
C GLU A 435 10.20 -16.70 -9.93
N THR A 436 9.63 -17.61 -9.13
CA THR A 436 8.44 -18.42 -9.41
C THR A 436 7.12 -17.77 -9.01
N ASP A 437 7.13 -16.65 -8.27
CA ASP A 437 5.91 -16.01 -7.74
C ASP A 437 5.57 -14.66 -8.41
N LEU A 438 6.24 -14.31 -9.52
CA LEU A 438 5.75 -13.28 -10.42
C LEU A 438 4.70 -13.93 -11.33
N PRO A 439 3.49 -13.35 -11.50
CA PRO A 439 2.53 -13.89 -12.46
C PRO A 439 3.23 -13.98 -13.82
N GLU A 440 3.21 -15.16 -14.43
CA GLU A 440 3.76 -15.39 -15.76
C GLU A 440 3.28 -14.25 -16.66
N GLU A 441 4.20 -13.34 -17.03
CA GLU A 441 3.93 -12.36 -18.06
C GLU A 441 3.38 -13.16 -19.23
N ARG A 442 2.18 -12.78 -19.72
CA ARG A 442 1.64 -13.32 -20.98
C ARG A 442 2.79 -13.23 -21.97
N ASN A 443 3.45 -14.36 -22.26
CA ASN A 443 4.68 -14.40 -23.04
C ASN A 443 4.30 -14.16 -24.49
N ILE A 444 3.99 -12.91 -24.82
CA ILE A 444 3.70 -12.46 -26.17
C ILE A 444 5.04 -12.44 -26.91
N PRO A 445 5.16 -13.09 -28.08
CA PRO A 445 6.41 -13.26 -28.76
C PRO A 445 6.82 -11.90 -29.34
N VAL A 446 8.08 -11.57 -29.22
CA VAL A 446 8.63 -10.36 -29.84
C VAL A 446 9.13 -10.70 -31.23
N LYS A 447 8.76 -9.87 -32.20
CA LYS A 447 9.13 -9.98 -33.62
C LYS A 447 9.96 -8.77 -34.03
N VAL A 448 10.93 -9.00 -34.92
CA VAL A 448 11.65 -7.94 -35.63
C VAL A 448 10.84 -7.53 -36.86
N ILE A 449 10.64 -6.22 -37.06
CA ILE A 449 9.90 -5.68 -38.21
C ILE A 449 10.67 -5.90 -39.51
N ASN A 450 10.01 -6.56 -40.46
CA ASN A 450 10.50 -6.78 -41.83
C ASN A 450 9.81 -5.84 -42.83
N GLU A 451 10.26 -5.85 -44.08
CA GLU A 451 9.67 -5.03 -45.16
C GLU A 451 8.19 -5.33 -45.44
N GLU A 452 7.76 -6.57 -45.22
CA GLU A 452 6.36 -6.98 -45.39
C GLU A 452 5.44 -6.34 -44.34
N ASP A 453 5.88 -6.33 -43.08
CA ASP A 453 5.14 -5.72 -41.96
C ASP A 453 5.03 -4.19 -42.11
N LEU A 454 6.06 -3.57 -42.70
CA LEU A 454 6.05 -2.13 -42.96
C LEU A 454 5.04 -1.77 -44.06
N LYS A 455 4.94 -2.62 -45.10
CA LYS A 455 3.96 -2.47 -46.18
C LYS A 455 2.53 -2.74 -45.71
N SER A 456 2.34 -3.66 -44.76
CA SER A 456 1.01 -3.97 -44.22
C SER A 456 0.46 -2.88 -43.30
N GLY A 457 1.32 -2.01 -42.75
CA GLY A 457 0.92 -0.91 -41.87
C GLY A 457 0.26 -1.38 -40.57
N THR A 458 0.48 -2.63 -40.15
CA THR A 458 -0.19 -3.26 -38.99
C THR A 458 0.30 -2.72 -37.65
N TYR A 459 1.50 -2.15 -37.61
CA TYR A 459 2.18 -1.67 -36.41
C TYR A 459 2.30 -0.15 -36.43
N THR A 460 2.08 0.46 -35.28
CA THR A 460 2.28 1.91 -35.08
C THR A 460 3.50 2.16 -34.22
N ILE A 461 3.92 3.43 -34.14
CA ILE A 461 5.05 3.83 -33.30
C ILE A 461 4.85 3.46 -31.81
N ASP A 462 3.60 3.38 -31.35
CA ASP A 462 3.26 3.02 -29.97
C ASP A 462 3.58 1.55 -29.64
N ASP A 463 3.75 0.71 -30.67
CA ASP A 463 4.07 -0.72 -30.53
C ASP A 463 5.58 -0.99 -30.50
N VAL A 464 6.42 0.01 -30.75
CA VAL A 464 7.88 -0.14 -30.80
C VAL A 464 8.46 -0.41 -29.41
N LEU A 465 9.24 -1.48 -29.33
CA LEU A 465 9.88 -1.98 -28.12
C LEU A 465 11.40 -1.82 -28.21
N LEU A 466 12.02 -1.66 -27.05
CA LEU A 466 13.46 -1.86 -26.87
C LEU A 466 13.70 -2.84 -25.71
N PRO A 467 14.72 -3.70 -25.81
CA PRO A 467 14.99 -4.73 -24.82
C PRO A 467 15.70 -4.14 -23.59
N LEU A 468 15.35 -4.64 -22.42
CA LEU A 468 16.22 -4.58 -21.24
C LEU A 468 17.22 -5.73 -21.35
N PRO A 469 18.53 -5.46 -21.47
CA PRO A 469 19.55 -6.47 -21.72
C PRO A 469 19.45 -7.70 -20.81
N GLY A 470 19.48 -8.90 -21.38
CA GLY A 470 19.40 -10.17 -20.65
C GLY A 470 19.66 -11.37 -21.57
N SER A 471 19.54 -12.58 -21.03
CA SER A 471 19.85 -13.84 -21.74
C SER A 471 18.84 -14.26 -22.80
N LYS A 472 17.57 -13.87 -22.66
CA LYS A 472 16.47 -14.31 -23.53
C LYS A 472 15.91 -13.20 -24.43
N VAL A 473 16.57 -12.05 -24.48
CA VAL A 473 16.10 -10.90 -25.27
C VAL A 473 16.72 -10.88 -26.66
N ILE A 474 15.91 -10.42 -27.61
CA ILE A 474 16.33 -10.13 -28.98
C ILE A 474 16.66 -8.64 -29.05
N TYR A 475 17.75 -8.30 -29.72
CA TYR A 475 18.12 -6.91 -30.00
C TYR A 475 17.59 -6.47 -31.36
N PRO A 476 17.28 -5.18 -31.54
CA PRO A 476 16.91 -4.64 -32.85
C PRO A 476 17.97 -4.96 -33.91
N SER A 477 17.53 -5.31 -35.12
CA SER A 477 18.44 -5.61 -36.24
C SER A 477 19.00 -4.36 -36.92
N ASN A 478 18.51 -3.18 -36.54
CA ASN A 478 19.02 -1.90 -37.00
C ASN A 478 20.24 -1.44 -36.20
N ASP A 479 20.72 -0.25 -36.52
CA ASP A 479 21.83 0.43 -35.86
C ASP A 479 21.61 0.70 -34.36
N ILE A 480 20.39 0.59 -33.83
CA ILE A 480 20.13 0.66 -32.39
C ILE A 480 20.63 -0.60 -31.67
N GLY A 481 20.64 -1.75 -32.34
CA GLY A 481 21.29 -2.95 -31.81
C GLY A 481 22.79 -2.77 -31.63
N GLU A 482 23.45 -2.00 -32.49
CA GLU A 482 24.86 -1.63 -32.37
C GLU A 482 25.10 -0.71 -31.17
N VAL A 483 24.21 0.27 -30.95
CA VAL A 483 24.29 1.17 -29.78
C VAL A 483 24.35 0.39 -28.46
N TYR A 484 23.54 -0.66 -28.30
CA TYR A 484 23.61 -1.50 -27.10
C TYR A 484 24.99 -2.15 -26.92
N ARG A 485 25.57 -2.68 -28.01
CA ARG A 485 26.88 -3.33 -27.99
C ARG A 485 27.98 -2.33 -27.67
N ASP A 486 27.97 -1.17 -28.30
CA ASP A 486 28.97 -0.12 -28.10
C ASP A 486 28.97 0.42 -26.67
N LEU A 487 27.78 0.69 -26.11
CA LEU A 487 27.63 1.14 -24.73
C LEU A 487 28.12 0.09 -23.73
N ALA A 488 27.70 -1.17 -23.91
CA ALA A 488 28.12 -2.24 -23.01
C ALA A 488 29.63 -2.50 -23.11
N GLN A 489 30.20 -2.47 -24.31
CA GLN A 489 31.63 -2.66 -24.53
C GLN A 489 32.46 -1.52 -23.95
N LYS A 490 31.98 -0.27 -24.01
CA LYS A 490 32.61 0.88 -23.37
C LYS A 490 32.77 0.69 -21.86
N ASP A 491 31.79 0.04 -21.23
CA ASP A 491 31.79 -0.27 -19.80
C ASP A 491 32.45 -1.63 -19.49
N GLY A 492 33.02 -2.31 -20.51
CA GLY A 492 33.72 -3.59 -20.36
C GLY A 492 32.79 -4.79 -20.13
N ILE A 493 31.52 -4.69 -20.51
CA ILE A 493 30.49 -5.70 -20.28
C ILE A 493 30.13 -6.39 -21.60
N SER A 494 30.18 -7.72 -21.61
CA SER A 494 29.63 -8.52 -22.71
C SER A 494 28.14 -8.79 -22.48
N LEU A 495 27.32 -8.53 -23.50
CA LEU A 495 25.87 -8.78 -23.46
C LEU A 495 25.51 -10.25 -23.70
N THR A 496 26.40 -11.01 -24.33
CA THR A 496 26.19 -12.42 -24.73
C THR A 496 26.89 -13.40 -23.81
N GLU A 497 28.07 -13.04 -23.30
CA GLU A 497 28.92 -13.93 -22.52
C GLU A 497 28.94 -13.57 -21.04
N THR A 498 28.86 -14.58 -20.18
CA THR A 498 28.96 -14.39 -18.73
C THR A 498 30.42 -14.22 -18.35
N ALA A 499 30.90 -12.97 -18.34
CA ALA A 499 32.27 -12.66 -17.92
C ALA A 499 32.48 -12.79 -16.39
N HIS A 500 31.40 -12.68 -15.60
CA HIS A 500 31.50 -12.60 -14.15
C HIS A 500 31.56 -13.99 -13.48
N LYS A 501 32.55 -14.21 -12.59
CA LYS A 501 32.65 -15.43 -11.76
C LYS A 501 31.47 -15.62 -10.80
N ILE A 502 30.66 -14.57 -10.59
CA ILE A 502 29.54 -14.54 -9.65
C ILE A 502 28.28 -14.24 -10.45
N LYS A 503 27.51 -15.30 -10.70
CA LYS A 503 26.31 -15.26 -11.56
C LYS A 503 25.29 -14.21 -11.12
N GLU A 504 25.18 -13.98 -9.82
CA GLU A 504 24.21 -13.05 -9.23
C GLU A 504 24.37 -11.59 -9.67
N PHE A 505 25.58 -11.16 -10.07
CA PHE A 505 25.80 -9.78 -10.53
C PHE A 505 25.87 -9.66 -12.06
N SER A 506 25.62 -10.75 -12.78
CA SER A 506 25.72 -10.77 -14.24
C SER A 506 24.39 -10.48 -14.90
N ILE A 507 24.39 -9.54 -15.85
CA ILE A 507 23.23 -9.21 -16.69
C ILE A 507 22.77 -10.46 -17.48
N THR A 508 23.72 -11.29 -17.91
CA THR A 508 23.46 -12.53 -18.64
C THR A 508 22.76 -13.62 -17.80
N ASN A 509 22.72 -13.48 -16.48
CA ASN A 509 21.99 -14.43 -15.63
C ASN A 509 20.51 -14.05 -15.49
N MET A 510 20.12 -12.87 -15.97
CA MET A 510 18.74 -12.40 -15.98
C MET A 510 18.10 -12.77 -17.31
N THR A 511 16.79 -13.01 -17.34
CA THR A 511 16.08 -13.29 -18.60
C THR A 511 16.08 -12.07 -19.52
N GLY A 512 16.07 -10.87 -18.94
CA GLY A 512 15.76 -9.62 -19.65
C GLY A 512 14.26 -9.48 -19.89
N ALA A 513 13.85 -8.32 -20.38
CA ALA A 513 12.45 -7.98 -20.64
C ALA A 513 12.34 -6.99 -21.80
N TYR A 514 11.12 -6.62 -22.19
CA TYR A 514 10.88 -5.63 -23.25
C TYR A 514 10.08 -4.44 -22.71
N ARG A 515 10.36 -3.25 -23.25
CA ARG A 515 9.69 -2.03 -22.84
C ARG A 515 9.36 -1.18 -24.05
N ARG A 516 8.11 -0.67 -24.10
CA ARG A 516 7.66 0.28 -25.11
C ARG A 516 8.45 1.59 -25.02
N VAL A 517 8.93 2.07 -26.16
CA VAL A 517 9.69 3.33 -26.25
C VAL A 517 8.78 4.53 -26.06
N PHE A 518 7.60 4.50 -26.68
CA PHE A 518 6.63 5.58 -26.67
C PHE A 518 5.40 5.16 -25.86
N GLN A 519 4.88 6.07 -25.05
CA GLN A 519 3.69 5.82 -24.25
C GLN A 519 2.71 6.96 -24.41
N LYS A 520 1.46 6.61 -24.73
CA LYS A 520 0.34 7.54 -24.73
C LYS A 520 -0.47 7.40 -23.44
N PRO A 521 -0.86 8.52 -22.80
CA PRO A 521 -1.79 8.49 -21.68
C PRO A 521 -3.18 8.03 -22.16
N LYS A 522 -3.81 7.12 -21.40
CA LYS A 522 -5.25 6.81 -21.54
C LYS A 522 -6.07 7.79 -20.70
N ASP A 523 -7.34 8.00 -21.07
CA ASP A 523 -8.29 8.85 -20.32
C ASP A 523 -7.73 10.24 -19.98
N PHE A 524 -7.07 10.86 -20.97
CA PHE A 524 -6.34 12.11 -20.77
C PHE A 524 -7.29 13.31 -20.75
N GLU A 525 -7.31 14.01 -19.63
CA GLU A 525 -8.10 15.23 -19.38
C GLU A 525 -7.17 16.31 -18.83
N TRP A 526 -7.45 17.57 -19.16
CA TRP A 526 -6.72 18.69 -18.62
C TRP A 526 -7.62 19.91 -18.41
N GLU A 527 -7.29 20.72 -17.41
CA GLU A 527 -7.97 21.98 -17.13
C GLU A 527 -6.98 23.05 -16.65
N LEU A 528 -7.23 24.30 -17.03
CA LEU A 528 -6.52 25.47 -16.52
C LEU A 528 -7.33 26.09 -15.39
N LEU A 529 -6.66 26.30 -14.25
CA LEU A 529 -7.25 26.83 -13.03
C LEU A 529 -6.55 28.13 -12.66
N SER A 530 -7.30 29.13 -12.20
CA SER A 530 -6.75 30.32 -11.54
C SER A 530 -6.85 30.17 -10.02
N TYR A 531 -5.83 30.62 -9.31
CA TYR A 531 -5.80 30.61 -7.85
C TYR A 531 -4.98 31.78 -7.31
N THR A 532 -5.30 32.25 -6.10
CA THR A 532 -4.55 33.30 -5.41
C THR A 532 -3.65 32.70 -4.32
N ASP A 533 -4.22 31.81 -3.51
CA ASP A 533 -3.52 31.17 -2.39
C ASP A 533 -2.90 29.82 -2.79
N GLY A 534 -1.57 29.75 -2.75
CA GLY A 534 -0.80 28.53 -3.01
C GLY A 534 -0.97 27.42 -1.97
N THR A 535 -1.57 27.70 -0.81
CA THR A 535 -1.78 26.73 0.27
C THR A 535 -3.06 25.91 0.11
N ILE A 536 -4.01 26.35 -0.73
CA ILE A 536 -5.29 25.67 -0.92
C ILE A 536 -5.13 24.48 -1.90
N PRO A 537 -5.62 23.27 -1.57
CA PRO A 537 -5.65 22.16 -2.53
C PRO A 537 -6.51 22.50 -3.76
N LEU A 538 -5.99 22.24 -4.97
CA LEU A 538 -6.71 22.48 -6.23
C LEU A 538 -7.32 21.20 -6.85
N ALA A 539 -7.02 20.05 -6.26
CA ALA A 539 -7.61 18.78 -6.62
C ALA A 539 -8.23 18.14 -5.36
N GLU A 540 -9.42 17.58 -5.51
CA GLU A 540 -10.11 16.88 -4.44
C GLU A 540 -9.55 15.48 -4.25
N THR A 541 -9.33 15.08 -3.01
CA THR A 541 -8.93 13.71 -2.67
C THR A 541 -10.15 12.83 -2.37
N ASP A 542 -10.00 11.51 -2.46
CA ASP A 542 -11.05 10.56 -2.06
C ASP A 542 -11.56 10.84 -0.63
N PHE A 543 -10.65 11.22 0.28
CA PHE A 543 -11.01 11.53 1.65
C PHE A 543 -11.83 12.83 1.77
N ASP A 544 -11.53 13.85 0.96
CA ASP A 544 -12.33 15.08 0.91
C ASP A 544 -13.75 14.79 0.42
N VAL A 545 -13.88 13.94 -0.61
CA VAL A 545 -15.17 13.51 -1.15
C VAL A 545 -16.00 12.78 -0.10
N ILE A 546 -15.39 11.83 0.63
CA ILE A 546 -16.06 11.14 1.75
C ILE A 546 -16.47 12.14 2.84
N ALA A 547 -15.58 13.04 3.24
CA ALA A 547 -15.84 14.02 4.30
C ALA A 547 -17.00 14.97 3.93
N LYS A 548 -17.12 15.34 2.64
CA LYS A 548 -18.26 16.11 2.12
C LYS A 548 -19.56 15.31 2.15
N SER A 549 -19.54 14.05 1.70
CA SER A 549 -20.71 13.17 1.71
C SER A 549 -21.28 12.97 3.12
N VAL A 550 -20.41 12.78 4.13
CA VAL A 550 -20.82 12.64 5.54
C VAL A 550 -21.46 13.94 6.05
N LYS A 551 -20.91 15.11 5.72
CA LYS A 551 -21.50 16.41 6.10
C LYS A 551 -22.88 16.64 5.48
N SER A 552 -23.08 16.20 4.23
CA SER A 552 -24.39 16.30 3.57
C SER A 552 -25.44 15.39 4.21
N LYS A 553 -25.08 14.13 4.53
CA LYS A 553 -26.00 13.19 5.21
C LYS A 553 -26.46 13.67 6.59
N VAL A 554 -25.55 14.26 7.38
CA VAL A 554 -25.89 14.83 8.70
C VAL A 554 -26.83 16.03 8.58
N ARG A 555 -26.84 16.75 7.45
CA ARG A 555 -27.78 17.86 7.21
C ARG A 555 -29.15 17.42 6.72
N GLU A 556 -29.28 16.22 6.13
CA GLU A 556 -30.55 15.68 5.64
C GLU A 556 -31.33 14.89 6.71
N GLU A 557 -30.67 14.39 7.76
CA GLU A 557 -31.30 13.59 8.83
C GLU A 557 -31.91 14.41 9.98
N ASP A 558 -31.86 15.75 9.95
CA ASP A 558 -32.63 16.61 10.86
C ASP A 558 -33.69 17.42 10.07
N PRO A 559 -34.93 16.91 10.02
CA PRO A 559 -36.03 17.75 10.49
C PRO A 559 -37.14 16.91 11.15
N THR A 560 -37.11 16.72 12.47
CA THR A 560 -38.33 16.53 13.28
C THR A 560 -38.07 16.73 14.77
N ASN A 561 -38.39 17.92 15.31
CA ASN A 561 -39.43 18.06 16.33
C ASN A 561 -39.60 19.51 16.80
N GLY A 562 -40.86 19.90 17.00
CA GLY A 562 -41.22 20.90 18.01
C GLY A 562 -41.81 22.21 17.50
N SER A 563 -43.04 22.15 17.00
CA SER A 563 -43.96 23.28 16.90
C SER A 563 -44.25 23.93 18.25
N LYS A 564 -44.10 25.25 18.34
CA LYS A 564 -44.87 26.14 19.23
C LYS A 564 -45.06 27.49 18.53
N GLU A 565 -46.33 27.89 18.41
CA GLU A 565 -46.84 29.08 17.75
C GLU A 565 -46.53 30.40 18.49
N LEU A 566 -46.47 31.50 17.72
CA LEU A 566 -47.15 32.83 17.87
C LEU A 566 -46.27 33.98 17.30
N PRO A 567 -46.83 35.16 16.95
CA PRO A 567 -47.39 35.48 15.63
C PRO A 567 -46.63 36.61 14.91
N ALA A 568 -47.03 36.89 13.67
CA ALA A 568 -46.52 37.99 12.85
C ALA A 568 -46.81 39.37 13.46
N ASP A 569 -45.80 40.25 13.51
CA ASP A 569 -45.98 41.64 13.06
C ASP A 569 -44.67 42.39 12.79
N SER A 570 -44.86 43.46 12.03
CA SER A 570 -43.95 44.36 11.29
C SER A 570 -42.73 45.05 11.95
N SER A 571 -41.82 45.45 11.04
CA SER A 571 -41.03 46.70 11.03
C SER A 571 -39.80 46.89 11.94
N ALA A 572 -38.69 47.16 11.25
CA ALA A 572 -37.66 48.19 11.49
C ALA A 572 -36.97 48.38 12.86
N ILE A 573 -35.69 48.78 12.73
CA ILE A 573 -34.86 49.58 13.64
C ILE A 573 -33.66 48.84 14.26
N SER A 574 -32.53 49.50 14.05
CA SER A 574 -31.16 49.24 14.49
C SER A 574 -30.93 49.49 15.98
N VAL A 575 -29.69 49.24 16.42
CA VAL A 575 -28.96 49.78 17.57
C VAL A 575 -28.65 48.77 18.70
N GLY A 576 -27.36 48.44 18.80
CA GLY A 576 -26.56 48.70 20.00
C GLY A 576 -26.42 47.63 21.09
N GLY A 577 -25.25 46.99 21.13
CA GLY A 577 -24.35 47.05 22.31
C GLY A 577 -24.52 46.02 23.45
N ASP A 578 -23.43 45.27 23.70
CA ASP A 578 -22.84 44.91 25.00
C ASP A 578 -23.65 44.00 25.98
N MET A 579 -23.09 43.06 26.75
CA MET A 579 -21.73 42.54 26.99
C MET A 579 -21.85 41.32 27.95
N LEU A 580 -20.79 40.49 28.04
CA LEU A 580 -20.37 39.60 29.16
C LEU A 580 -21.16 38.27 29.37
N SER A 581 -20.57 37.12 29.69
CA SER A 581 -19.17 36.65 29.86
C SER A 581 -19.20 35.12 30.08
N GLY A 582 -18.10 34.41 29.81
CA GLY A 582 -17.91 33.02 30.29
C GLY A 582 -16.88 32.20 29.53
N LYS A 583 -15.63 32.19 30.00
CA LYS A 583 -14.41 31.56 29.43
C LYS A 583 -14.35 30.02 29.57
N VAL A 584 -13.71 29.34 28.60
CA VAL A 584 -12.82 28.16 28.81
C VAL A 584 -11.73 28.17 27.72
N ARG A 585 -10.52 28.70 28.01
CA ARG A 585 -9.22 28.01 28.24
C ARG A 585 -8.65 27.21 27.05
N GLU A 586 -7.77 27.87 26.29
CA GLU A 586 -6.73 27.27 25.44
C GLU A 586 -5.42 27.10 26.24
N GLU A 587 -4.75 25.97 26.09
CA GLU A 587 -3.36 25.77 26.52
C GLU A 587 -2.42 25.77 25.30
N LYS A 588 -1.43 26.66 25.37
CA LYS A 588 -0.32 26.85 24.43
C LYS A 588 0.77 25.81 24.68
N ILE A 589 1.40 25.32 23.61
CA ILE A 589 2.79 24.86 23.64
C ILE A 589 3.55 25.57 22.51
N ASN A 590 4.74 26.04 22.87
CA ASN A 590 5.53 27.11 22.29
C ASN A 590 6.30 26.75 21.01
N ASN A 591 6.41 27.74 20.12
CA ASN A 591 7.51 27.91 19.17
C ASN A 591 8.52 28.93 19.74
N GLU A 592 9.82 28.63 19.63
CA GLU A 592 10.93 29.60 19.56
C GLU A 592 11.71 29.23 18.28
N ALA A 593 11.84 30.07 17.26
CA ALA A 593 12.60 31.34 17.14
C ALA A 593 14.14 31.12 17.21
N GLY A 594 14.98 31.63 16.31
CA GLY A 594 14.72 32.50 15.17
C GLY A 594 16.02 32.94 14.45
N MET A 595 15.87 33.87 13.51
CA MET A 595 16.83 34.94 13.23
C MET A 595 16.06 36.08 12.52
N GLN A 596 15.92 37.23 13.18
CA GLN A 596 15.47 38.54 12.67
C GLN A 596 16.65 39.23 11.92
N SER A 597 16.58 40.29 11.11
CA SER A 597 15.66 41.37 10.74
C SER A 597 16.19 41.95 9.40
N GLU A 598 15.41 42.56 8.51
CA GLU A 598 15.09 44.01 8.54
C GLU A 598 13.90 44.33 7.62
N ILE A 599 13.13 45.33 8.05
CA ILE A 599 11.89 45.82 7.45
C ILE A 599 12.23 46.91 6.42
N SER A 600 11.66 46.81 5.22
CA SER A 600 11.35 47.97 4.37
C SER A 600 9.88 47.93 3.98
N GLN A 601 9.13 48.92 4.48
CA GLN A 601 7.74 49.19 4.11
C GLN A 601 7.66 49.67 2.65
N SER A 602 6.86 49.01 1.81
CA SER A 602 6.09 49.67 0.74
C SER A 602 5.16 48.68 0.04
N GLY A 603 3.86 49.04 -0.08
CA GLY A 603 2.94 48.50 -1.09
C GLY A 603 2.06 47.35 -0.61
N GLY A 604 0.75 47.62 -0.45
CA GLY A 604 -0.25 46.57 -0.38
C GLY A 604 -0.32 45.85 -1.73
N ASN A 605 0.07 44.58 -1.77
CA ASN A 605 -0.13 43.73 -2.94
C ASN A 605 -1.50 43.06 -2.79
N ALA A 606 -2.41 43.37 -3.71
CA ALA A 606 -3.46 42.42 -4.08
C ALA A 606 -2.75 41.12 -4.50
N GLU A 607 -3.11 39.99 -3.90
CA GLU A 607 -2.51 38.69 -4.26
C GLU A 607 -2.66 38.48 -5.77
N GLU A 608 -1.53 38.44 -6.48
CA GLU A 608 -1.49 38.31 -7.92
C GLU A 608 -2.05 36.93 -8.31
N SER A 609 -3.11 36.89 -9.11
CA SER A 609 -3.76 35.63 -9.52
C SER A 609 -2.78 34.78 -10.32
N GLN A 610 -2.46 33.59 -9.83
CA GLN A 610 -1.59 32.62 -10.47
C GLN A 610 -2.40 31.59 -11.26
N MET A 611 -1.76 30.97 -12.25
CA MET A 611 -2.35 29.90 -13.06
C MET A 611 -1.79 28.53 -12.64
N ALA A 612 -2.65 27.52 -12.68
CA ALA A 612 -2.30 26.12 -12.51
C ALA A 612 -2.83 25.30 -13.69
N LEU A 613 -2.08 24.28 -14.08
CA LEU A 613 -2.51 23.27 -15.05
C LEU A 613 -2.74 21.97 -14.32
N LYS A 614 -3.98 21.49 -14.31
CA LYS A 614 -4.33 20.17 -13.79
C LYS A 614 -4.44 19.19 -14.94
N LEU A 615 -3.82 18.04 -14.76
CA LEU A 615 -3.76 16.92 -15.71
C LEU A 615 -4.31 15.68 -15.03
N SER A 616 -5.19 14.95 -15.69
CA SER A 616 -5.70 13.65 -15.23
C SER A 616 -5.50 12.62 -16.33
N PHE A 617 -4.82 11.51 -16.03
CA PHE A 617 -4.56 10.47 -17.05
C PHE A 617 -4.13 9.14 -16.45
N THR A 618 -4.35 8.06 -17.20
CA THR A 618 -3.97 6.69 -16.83
C THR A 618 -2.71 6.26 -17.57
N LEU A 619 -1.73 5.74 -16.82
CA LEU A 619 -0.53 5.10 -17.38
C LEU A 619 -0.48 3.62 -16.99
N PRO A 620 0.01 2.73 -17.87
CA PRO A 620 0.30 1.35 -17.52
C PRO A 620 1.34 1.22 -16.39
N ALA A 621 1.44 0.02 -15.83
CA ALA A 621 2.48 -0.32 -14.87
C ALA A 621 3.88 -0.03 -15.44
N SER A 622 4.82 0.25 -14.54
CA SER A 622 6.22 0.56 -14.89
C SER A 622 6.42 1.85 -15.73
N CYS A 623 5.42 2.73 -15.84
CA CYS A 623 5.54 4.05 -16.47
C CYS A 623 5.69 5.17 -15.42
N TYR A 624 6.46 6.21 -15.75
CA TYR A 624 6.74 7.32 -14.83
C TYR A 624 5.97 8.57 -15.24
N ALA A 625 5.02 9.01 -14.42
CA ALA A 625 4.25 10.24 -14.69
C ALA A 625 5.13 11.49 -14.76
N THR A 626 6.27 11.50 -14.08
CA THR A 626 7.27 12.58 -14.19
C THR A 626 7.79 12.72 -15.61
N MET A 627 7.90 11.64 -16.40
CA MET A 627 8.35 11.74 -17.80
C MET A 627 7.29 12.35 -18.71
N ALA A 628 6.00 12.14 -18.43
CA ALA A 628 4.92 12.85 -19.10
C ALA A 628 4.93 14.36 -18.77
N VAL A 629 5.17 14.71 -17.51
CA VAL A 629 5.32 16.12 -17.09
C VAL A 629 6.57 16.76 -17.69
N ARG A 630 7.68 16.01 -17.77
CA ARG A 630 8.93 16.44 -18.43
C ARG A 630 8.69 16.79 -19.89
N GLU A 631 7.95 15.95 -20.60
CA GLU A 631 7.60 16.18 -22.01
C GLU A 631 6.84 17.50 -22.22
N LEU A 632 6.04 17.91 -21.24
CA LEU A 632 5.24 19.13 -21.28
C LEU A 632 6.03 20.37 -20.84
N LEU A 633 6.83 20.28 -19.76
CA LEU A 633 7.60 21.43 -19.26
C LEU A 633 8.93 21.65 -20.00
N LYS A 634 9.45 20.65 -20.73
CA LYS A 634 10.78 20.63 -21.37
C LYS A 634 11.94 20.98 -20.43
N THR A 635 11.74 20.78 -19.13
CA THR A 635 12.71 21.05 -18.07
C THR A 635 12.95 19.78 -17.27
N SER A 636 14.07 19.73 -16.53
CA SER A 636 14.37 18.58 -15.70
C SER A 636 13.32 18.43 -14.59
N THR A 637 12.83 17.22 -14.41
CA THR A 637 11.82 16.90 -13.38
C THR A 637 12.45 16.46 -12.06
N SER A 638 13.75 16.70 -11.90
CA SER A 638 14.44 16.32 -10.67
C SER A 638 13.88 17.09 -9.47
N VAL A 639 13.72 16.39 -8.34
CA VAL A 639 13.21 17.00 -7.09
C VAL A 639 14.09 18.18 -6.64
N ALA A 640 15.39 18.13 -6.93
CA ALA A 640 16.32 19.22 -6.65
C ALA A 640 16.02 20.47 -7.49
N PHE A 641 15.74 20.29 -8.79
CA PHE A 641 15.39 21.39 -9.70
C PHE A 641 14.05 22.03 -9.32
N HIS A 642 13.05 21.23 -8.96
CA HIS A 642 11.77 21.79 -8.49
C HIS A 642 11.85 22.41 -7.08
N LYS A 643 12.81 22.00 -6.24
CA LYS A 643 13.09 22.71 -4.97
C LYS A 643 13.68 24.09 -5.25
N SER A 644 14.66 24.20 -6.15
CA SER A 644 15.23 25.50 -6.54
C SER A 644 14.27 26.41 -7.29
N LEU A 645 13.11 25.90 -7.73
CA LEU A 645 12.03 26.73 -8.30
C LEU A 645 11.05 27.27 -7.24
N ASN A 646 11.07 26.70 -6.03
CA ASN A 646 10.26 27.13 -4.88
C ASN A 646 11.00 28.12 -3.97
N ASP A 647 12.33 28.07 -3.97
CA ASP A 647 13.22 29.06 -3.35
C ASP A 647 13.36 30.29 -4.27
#